data_AF-A0A1L7TVA8-F1
#
_entry.id   AF-A0A1L7TVA8-F1
#
_cell.length_a   1.000
_cell.length_b   1.000
_cell.length_c   1.000
_cell.angle_alpha   90.00
_cell.angle_beta   90.00
_cell.angle_gamma   90.00
#
_symmetry.space_group_name_H-M   'P 1'
#
loop_
_entity.id
_entity.type
_entity.pdbx_description
1 polymer ?
#
loop_
_entity_poly.entity_id
_entity_poly.type
_entity_poly.pdbx_seq_one_letter_code
_entity_poly.pdbx_strand_id
1 'polypeptide(L)'
;MPKKKPVVAPKSNLPPTLKVPCVLQVNGNPFGGKSLGITTSIATSLLAMRSPDKESFLGFVIEFPLPTDSIGFGQSHHIDFSTRKASPGNTWKLTVKFPRDDININYRVASEEETARYPTGHPAEDWLRYTASATVIGGLSLLDIIQQRHFSFLAAQPERTMMARWSIASLAPNFDYGYGIDQSWNMDRYMKQLHDVKGHRFQTAWSFATDASHVTSLTQSIVQDFMWIQKFCLNKTTEMGSAYFVKHPASRTSGRWLVIVKMDRGFWKHTEWSQACIHGTMKLVVHPGPDELPESWTDDLSERYSARICHDPDEVRLLNRHPLTENDFVIRVIEPLHTQLGIKEFESREEADNRVSFEWDLKLHNAKRQVDAICDLLPSASPNRLFCDQGRHVSEIGASNEALMMSLHRDLLRGDGFWKTMMSATSAVDQMASRLDDLDVGGQRQQLALSILPSVNFLKEYGRSGWADALLSEVSEANQCLLRYYLSNRPLGFGIITTGANSADTPVSPVAVLALHATVGTVMASGPTPAAVDKFVSDLHTVSRSVACNYNIGRSQQASTRGALIIRGFQLQVECDAFKHLLQFPHLGDEAAGNDEWGIKLDWQLHLSATFWLLVCLGSECLPPLQKEDSNILHEFQTLLIGSDNPVRLRERVADKISWEEYVTGETVGDAEIMRLMKMLIEVADIVCTTPSLAHTEDHLKKWKVKRARGIAIEEAGGMSRGDLYSIWGNTLLPCFLAGNEEFVPLEVKSYHDMDSYRNFRNRFGDDARKSALEFLTATGWPVYRVRA
;
A
#
# COMPACT_ATOMS: atom_id res chain seq x y z
N MET A 1 26.25 9.76 -34.25
CA MET A 1 25.68 10.77 -33.34
C MET A 1 26.64 11.01 -32.18
N PRO A 2 26.91 12.26 -31.78
CA PRO A 2 27.86 12.54 -30.70
C PRO A 2 27.32 11.99 -29.37
N LYS A 3 28.14 11.17 -28.69
CA LYS A 3 27.84 10.63 -27.35
C LYS A 3 27.67 11.80 -26.38
N LYS A 4 26.43 12.07 -25.93
CA LYS A 4 26.21 12.92 -24.75
C LYS A 4 26.97 12.28 -23.58
N LYS A 5 27.88 13.04 -22.97
CA LYS A 5 28.57 12.61 -21.74
C LYS A 5 27.51 12.26 -20.69
N PRO A 6 27.70 11.18 -19.91
CA PRO A 6 26.85 10.90 -18.77
C PRO A 6 26.82 12.13 -17.86
N VAL A 7 25.64 12.54 -17.41
CA VAL A 7 25.49 13.58 -16.39
C VAL A 7 26.00 12.98 -15.08
N VAL A 8 27.30 13.14 -14.82
CA VAL A 8 27.86 12.88 -13.49
C VAL A 8 27.23 13.91 -12.56
N ALA A 9 26.54 13.45 -11.51
CA ALA A 9 26.01 14.33 -10.49
C ALA A 9 27.13 15.27 -10.01
N PRO A 10 26.97 16.61 -10.13
CA PRO A 10 28.01 17.52 -9.74
C PRO A 10 28.32 17.27 -8.27
N LYS A 11 29.61 17.10 -7.92
CA LYS A 11 30.08 17.29 -6.55
C LYS A 11 29.87 18.77 -6.23
N SER A 12 28.64 19.12 -5.86
CA SER A 12 28.33 20.45 -5.40
C SER A 12 29.01 20.59 -4.05
N ASN A 13 30.03 21.43 -3.96
CA ASN A 13 30.64 21.86 -2.69
C ASN A 13 29.62 22.72 -1.92
N LEU A 14 28.46 22.17 -1.61
CA LEU A 14 27.42 22.83 -0.84
C LEU A 14 27.86 22.86 0.62
N PRO A 15 27.71 24.00 1.31
CA PRO A 15 27.86 24.01 2.75
C PRO A 15 26.86 23.04 3.40
N PRO A 16 27.18 22.51 4.60
CA PRO A 16 26.26 21.63 5.30
C PRO A 16 24.93 22.34 5.63
N THR A 17 23.86 21.57 5.80
CA THR A 17 22.58 22.07 6.33
C THR A 17 22.84 22.81 7.65
N LEU A 18 22.25 24.00 7.78
CA LEU A 18 22.42 24.85 8.95
C LEU A 18 21.14 24.86 9.77
N LYS A 19 21.22 24.52 11.07
CA LYS A 19 20.16 24.73 12.05
C LYS A 19 20.73 25.60 13.17
N VAL A 20 20.19 26.80 13.37
CA VAL A 20 20.68 27.76 14.37
C VAL A 20 19.55 28.10 15.33
N PRO A 21 19.73 27.88 16.64
CA PRO A 21 18.79 28.37 17.64
C PRO A 21 18.55 29.88 17.49
N CYS A 22 17.28 30.27 17.52
CA CYS A 22 16.88 31.66 17.37
C CYS A 22 15.68 31.98 18.27
N VAL A 23 15.41 33.27 18.44
CA VAL A 23 14.16 33.81 18.99
C VAL A 23 13.38 34.41 17.84
N LEU A 24 12.13 34.01 17.65
CA LEU A 24 11.24 34.70 16.71
C LEU A 24 10.68 35.94 17.40
N GLN A 25 10.76 37.11 16.77
CA GLN A 25 10.17 38.34 17.28
C GLN A 25 8.80 38.57 16.63
N VAL A 26 7.76 38.68 17.44
CA VAL A 26 6.37 38.94 17.01
C VAL A 26 5.89 40.24 17.66
N ASN A 27 5.67 41.28 16.86
CA ASN A 27 5.30 42.63 17.35
C ASN A 27 6.23 43.14 18.47
N GLY A 28 7.53 42.84 18.38
CA GLY A 28 8.54 43.20 19.39
C GLY A 28 8.60 42.29 20.63
N ASN A 29 7.76 41.26 20.73
CA ASN A 29 7.79 40.28 21.82
C ASN A 29 8.51 38.98 21.40
N PRO A 30 9.26 38.33 22.30
CA PRO A 30 9.93 37.07 22.00
C PRO A 30 8.93 35.91 21.94
N PHE A 31 9.04 35.10 20.89
CA PHE A 31 8.32 33.85 20.72
C PHE A 31 9.32 32.70 20.55
N GLY A 32 9.25 31.72 21.45
CA GLY A 32 10.21 30.61 21.50
C GLY A 32 11.59 31.01 22.03
N GLY A 33 12.61 30.21 21.70
CA GLY A 33 13.99 30.46 22.13
C GLY A 33 14.45 29.67 23.37
N LYS A 34 13.77 28.56 23.72
CA LYS A 34 14.20 27.66 24.81
C LYS A 34 15.71 27.33 24.76
N SER A 35 16.22 27.01 23.57
CA SER A 35 17.62 26.66 23.34
C SER A 35 18.60 27.83 23.52
N LEU A 36 18.10 29.05 23.66
CA LEU A 36 18.87 30.26 23.94
C LEU A 36 18.69 30.76 25.39
N GLY A 37 18.10 29.92 26.26
CA GLY A 37 17.90 30.25 27.68
C GLY A 37 16.65 31.07 27.99
N ILE A 38 15.79 31.32 27.00
CA ILE A 38 14.48 31.95 27.25
C ILE A 38 13.58 30.97 28.00
N THR A 39 12.89 31.46 29.02
CA THR A 39 12.05 30.66 29.92
C THR A 39 10.71 30.32 29.27
N THR A 40 10.79 29.50 28.23
CA THR A 40 9.68 28.97 27.45
C THR A 40 9.93 27.49 27.16
N SER A 41 8.86 26.73 26.95
CA SER A 41 8.96 25.33 26.53
C SER A 41 9.11 25.18 25.00
N ILE A 42 8.89 26.26 24.24
CA ILE A 42 8.95 26.28 22.78
C ILE A 42 10.38 26.54 22.30
N ALA A 43 10.90 25.69 21.43
CA ALA A 43 12.17 25.93 20.75
C ALA A 43 11.93 26.49 19.35
N THR A 44 12.78 27.44 18.94
CA THR A 44 12.73 28.05 17.61
C THR A 44 14.12 28.01 16.98
N SER A 45 14.21 27.69 15.70
CA SER A 45 15.48 27.61 14.98
C SER A 45 15.36 28.07 13.54
N LEU A 46 16.33 28.83 13.07
CA LEU A 46 16.56 29.07 11.65
C LEU A 46 17.09 27.76 11.03
N LEU A 47 16.42 27.23 10.00
CA LEU A 47 16.84 26.10 9.14
C LEU A 47 17.17 26.42 7.65
N ALA A 48 18.43 26.24 7.22
CA ALA A 48 18.83 26.30 5.82
C ALA A 48 19.09 24.88 5.34
N MET A 49 18.05 24.27 4.77
CA MET A 49 18.08 22.91 4.26
C MET A 49 18.86 22.89 2.95
N ARG A 50 19.96 22.13 2.94
CA ARG A 50 20.81 21.96 1.76
C ARG A 50 20.98 20.49 1.48
N SER A 51 20.46 20.06 0.35
CA SER A 51 20.66 18.70 -0.13
C SER A 51 20.70 18.69 -1.65
N PRO A 52 21.59 17.88 -2.25
CA PRO A 52 21.58 17.63 -3.69
C PRO A 52 20.46 16.67 -4.10
N ASP A 53 19.80 15.98 -3.15
CA ASP A 53 18.85 14.89 -3.40
C ASP A 53 17.41 15.23 -3.01
N LYS A 54 17.15 16.50 -2.64
CA LYS A 54 15.82 17.02 -2.34
C LYS A 54 15.80 18.55 -2.44
N GLU A 55 14.59 19.11 -2.46
CA GLU A 55 14.40 20.56 -2.52
C GLU A 55 15.08 21.27 -1.34
N SER A 56 16.01 22.17 -1.66
CA SER A 56 16.70 23.01 -0.68
C SER A 56 15.88 24.27 -0.39
N PHE A 57 15.88 24.76 0.85
CA PHE A 57 15.10 25.94 1.22
C PHE A 57 15.69 26.67 2.43
N LEU A 58 15.35 27.95 2.57
CA LEU A 58 15.50 28.72 3.80
C LEU A 58 14.17 28.75 4.54
N GLY A 59 14.21 28.79 5.87
CA GLY A 59 12.99 28.81 6.66
C GLY A 59 13.25 28.84 8.15
N PHE A 60 12.24 28.54 8.94
CA PHE A 60 12.42 28.36 10.38
C PHE A 60 11.56 27.23 10.89
N VAL A 61 11.93 26.73 12.05
CA VAL A 61 11.29 25.61 12.73
C VAL A 61 10.82 26.09 14.09
N ILE A 62 9.59 25.72 14.43
CA ILE A 62 9.02 25.86 15.77
C ILE A 62 8.78 24.45 16.33
N GLU A 63 9.30 24.17 17.52
CA GLU A 63 9.14 22.89 18.22
C GLU A 63 8.32 23.13 19.50
N PHE A 64 7.13 22.55 19.55
CA PHE A 64 6.22 22.58 20.70
C PHE A 64 6.40 21.30 21.51
N PRO A 65 6.45 21.34 22.85
CA PRO A 65 6.43 20.12 23.64
C PRO A 65 5.10 19.38 23.50
N LEU A 66 5.15 18.05 23.44
CA LEU A 66 3.96 17.21 23.60
C LEU A 66 3.75 16.88 25.08
N PRO A 67 2.50 16.79 25.55
CA PRO A 67 2.21 16.26 26.88
C PRO A 67 2.78 14.84 26.98
N THR A 68 3.48 14.54 28.08
CA THR A 68 4.07 13.22 28.34
C THR A 68 3.02 12.11 28.45
N ASP A 69 1.81 12.46 28.86
CA ASP A 69 0.63 11.58 28.86
C ASP A 69 -0.33 11.97 27.73
N SER A 70 -0.08 11.43 26.54
CA SER A 70 -1.02 11.55 25.43
C SER A 70 -2.27 10.72 25.74
N ILE A 71 -3.26 11.34 26.38
CA ILE A 71 -4.58 10.74 26.63
C ILE A 71 -5.22 10.43 25.27
N GLY A 72 -4.99 9.23 24.73
CA GLY A 72 -5.66 8.66 23.56
C GLY A 72 -5.48 9.39 22.22
N PHE A 73 -4.73 10.50 22.16
CA PHE A 73 -4.51 11.24 20.91
C PHE A 73 -3.60 10.51 19.91
N GLY A 74 -2.78 9.58 20.42
CA GLY A 74 -1.74 8.90 19.66
C GLY A 74 -0.36 9.56 19.83
N GLN A 75 0.69 8.79 19.57
CA GLN A 75 2.09 9.19 19.62
C GLN A 75 2.53 9.74 18.25
N SER A 76 3.09 10.94 18.24
CA SER A 76 3.77 11.49 17.06
C SER A 76 5.17 10.92 16.96
N HIS A 77 5.69 10.78 15.74
CA HIS A 77 7.06 10.35 15.48
C HIS A 77 7.86 11.46 14.79
N HIS A 78 9.18 11.41 14.93
CA HIS A 78 10.13 12.24 14.21
C HIS A 78 11.14 11.36 13.49
N ILE A 79 11.74 11.90 12.43
CA ILE A 79 12.88 11.25 11.79
C ILE A 79 14.13 11.55 12.60
N ASP A 80 14.74 10.51 13.15
CA ASP A 80 16.11 10.58 13.64
C ASP A 80 17.06 10.61 12.44
N PHE A 81 17.75 11.72 12.24
CA PHE A 81 18.66 11.90 11.11
C PHE A 81 19.91 11.01 11.18
N SER A 82 20.27 10.49 12.35
CA SER A 82 21.43 9.61 12.53
C SER A 82 21.11 8.18 12.10
N THR A 83 19.97 7.65 12.57
CA THR A 83 19.51 6.30 12.24
C THR A 83 18.68 6.24 10.96
N ARG A 84 18.20 7.39 10.48
CA ARG A 84 17.23 7.54 9.38
C ARG A 84 15.94 6.75 9.58
N LYS A 85 15.52 6.58 10.84
CA LYS A 85 14.29 5.87 11.19
C LYS A 85 13.30 6.82 11.87
N ALA A 86 12.02 6.48 11.79
CA ALA A 86 11.00 7.10 12.61
C ALA A 86 11.22 6.68 14.07
N SER A 87 11.27 7.66 14.97
CA SER A 87 11.37 7.44 16.41
C SER A 87 10.28 8.24 17.14
N PRO A 88 9.79 7.75 18.29
CA PRO A 88 8.82 8.48 19.10
C PRO A 88 9.26 9.91 19.38
N GLY A 89 8.40 10.87 19.06
CA GLY A 89 8.61 12.29 19.29
C GLY A 89 7.95 12.75 20.59
N ASN A 90 8.64 13.62 21.33
CA ASN A 90 8.08 14.36 22.46
C ASN A 90 7.80 15.83 22.10
N THR A 91 7.83 16.16 20.81
CA THR A 91 7.54 17.51 20.31
C THR A 91 6.62 17.46 19.08
N TRP A 92 5.94 18.56 18.79
CA TRP A 92 5.38 18.85 17.47
C TRP A 92 6.27 19.84 16.75
N LYS A 93 6.55 19.57 15.48
CA LYS A 93 7.48 20.37 14.68
C LYS A 93 6.74 21.05 13.54
N LEU A 94 6.68 22.37 13.57
CA LEU A 94 6.20 23.18 12.45
C LEU A 94 7.42 23.72 11.69
N THR A 95 7.47 23.47 10.38
CA THR A 95 8.53 24.01 9.51
C THR A 95 7.91 25.00 8.54
N VAL A 96 8.31 26.27 8.64
CA VAL A 96 7.92 27.33 7.73
C VAL A 96 9.02 27.50 6.68
N LYS A 97 8.67 27.35 5.40
CA LYS A 97 9.60 27.46 4.27
C LYS A 97 9.39 28.78 3.56
N PHE A 98 10.46 29.50 3.25
CA PHE A 98 10.40 30.73 2.48
C PHE A 98 10.52 30.46 0.96
N PRO A 99 9.86 31.27 0.12
CA PRO A 99 10.05 31.19 -1.33
C PRO A 99 11.50 31.54 -1.70
N ARG A 100 12.02 30.90 -2.76
CA ARG A 100 13.39 31.14 -3.24
C ARG A 100 13.53 32.45 -4.01
N ASP A 101 12.52 32.82 -4.79
CA ASP A 101 12.61 33.89 -5.78
C ASP A 101 12.02 35.23 -5.29
N ASP A 102 11.48 35.27 -4.07
CA ASP A 102 10.77 36.45 -3.52
C ASP A 102 11.03 36.61 -2.01
N ILE A 103 12.31 36.72 -1.64
CA ILE A 103 12.74 36.98 -0.26
C ILE A 103 13.80 38.07 -0.21
N ASN A 104 13.56 39.07 0.65
CA ASN A 104 14.54 40.09 0.99
C ASN A 104 15.06 39.83 2.41
N ILE A 105 16.39 39.75 2.57
CA ILE A 105 17.03 39.42 3.84
C ILE A 105 17.97 40.55 4.23
N ASN A 106 17.71 41.16 5.39
CA ASN A 106 18.56 42.17 6.00
C ASN A 106 19.21 41.62 7.27
N TYR A 107 20.49 41.94 7.46
CA TYR A 107 21.25 41.57 8.64
C TYR A 107 21.67 42.82 9.40
N ARG A 108 21.69 42.74 10.72
CA ARG A 108 22.31 43.73 11.61
C ARG A 108 22.71 43.07 12.92
N VAL A 109 23.72 43.63 13.57
CA VAL A 109 24.06 43.27 14.95
C VAL A 109 22.93 43.74 15.88
N ALA A 110 22.54 42.89 16.82
CA ALA A 110 21.54 43.23 17.83
C ALA A 110 22.10 44.28 18.81
N SER A 111 21.30 45.26 19.20
CA SER A 111 21.72 46.27 20.18
C SER A 111 21.72 45.70 21.61
N GLU A 112 22.47 46.33 22.53
CA GLU A 112 22.50 45.92 23.93
C GLU A 112 21.09 45.91 24.57
N GLU A 113 20.23 46.86 24.21
CA GLU A 113 18.82 46.92 24.65
C GLU A 113 17.96 45.77 24.13
N GLU A 114 18.23 45.28 22.92
CA GLU A 114 17.55 44.12 22.32
C GLU A 114 18.05 42.82 22.93
N THR A 115 19.30 42.77 23.38
CA THR A 115 19.84 41.61 24.12
C THR A 115 19.42 41.57 25.60
N ALA A 116 19.08 42.73 26.19
CA ALA A 116 18.65 42.86 27.58
C ALA A 116 17.15 42.63 27.81
N ARG A 117 16.33 42.53 26.76
CA ARG A 117 14.85 42.50 26.79
C ARG A 117 14.20 41.12 27.00
N TYR A 118 14.87 40.17 27.64
CA TYR A 118 14.36 38.80 27.77
C TYR A 118 13.95 38.44 29.21
N PRO A 119 12.70 38.70 29.62
CA PRO A 119 12.15 38.22 30.88
C PRO A 119 11.56 36.80 30.80
N THR A 120 11.33 36.25 31.98
CA THR A 120 10.92 34.88 32.32
C THR A 120 9.41 34.61 32.22
N GLY A 121 9.03 33.53 31.50
CA GLY A 121 7.79 32.74 31.71
C GLY A 121 6.80 32.69 30.53
N HIS A 122 6.23 31.52 30.22
CA HIS A 122 5.04 31.40 29.35
C HIS A 122 4.22 30.09 29.56
N PRO A 123 2.85 30.14 29.63
CA PRO A 123 1.95 28.98 29.60
C PRO A 123 1.75 28.45 28.16
N ALA A 124 2.40 27.34 27.79
CA ALA A 124 2.33 26.76 26.44
C ALA A 124 1.19 25.74 26.26
N GLU A 125 0.45 25.40 27.32
CA GLU A 125 -0.49 24.27 27.33
C GLU A 125 -1.85 24.59 26.67
N ASP A 126 -2.28 25.86 26.65
CA ASP A 126 -3.62 26.24 26.15
C ASP A 126 -3.68 26.44 24.62
N TRP A 127 -2.56 26.74 23.97
CA TRP A 127 -2.52 27.12 22.54
C TRP A 127 -2.71 25.95 21.56
N LEU A 128 -2.35 24.74 21.98
CA LEU A 128 -2.53 23.54 21.18
C LEU A 128 -3.98 23.03 21.21
N ARG A 129 -4.81 23.50 22.16
CA ARG A 129 -6.21 23.06 22.33
C ARG A 129 -7.23 23.91 21.56
N TYR A 130 -6.94 25.16 21.22
CA TYR A 130 -7.90 26.09 20.58
C TYR A 130 -7.24 26.94 19.48
N THR A 131 -6.96 26.33 18.33
CA THR A 131 -6.22 26.94 17.20
C THR A 131 -6.90 28.13 16.53
N ALA A 132 -8.21 28.31 16.74
CA ALA A 132 -9.00 29.37 16.10
C ALA A 132 -9.41 30.53 17.03
N SER A 133 -9.19 30.44 18.34
CA SER A 133 -9.68 31.46 19.29
C SER A 133 -8.71 31.85 20.43
N ALA A 134 -7.60 31.13 20.61
CA ALA A 134 -6.60 31.52 21.61
C ALA A 134 -5.53 32.44 21.00
N THR A 135 -5.51 33.71 21.41
CA THR A 135 -4.41 34.61 21.11
C THR A 135 -3.12 34.06 21.71
N VAL A 136 -2.11 33.83 20.86
CA VAL A 136 -0.81 33.27 21.21
C VAL A 136 0.08 34.37 21.78
N ILE A 137 0.42 35.40 21.00
CA ILE A 137 1.24 36.51 21.52
C ILE A 137 0.85 37.82 20.85
N GLY A 138 0.75 38.90 21.63
CA GLY A 138 0.41 40.23 21.12
C GLY A 138 -0.95 40.30 20.41
N GLY A 139 -1.93 39.49 20.83
CA GLY A 139 -3.27 39.42 20.21
C GLY A 139 -3.34 38.61 18.90
N LEU A 140 -2.24 37.98 18.47
CA LEU A 140 -2.17 37.18 17.25
C LEU A 140 -2.31 35.68 17.54
N SER A 141 -3.05 34.95 16.72
CA SER A 141 -3.05 33.48 16.71
C SER A 141 -1.76 32.92 16.10
N LEU A 142 -1.50 31.62 16.26
CA LEU A 142 -0.36 30.96 15.58
C LEU A 142 -0.46 31.11 14.06
N LEU A 143 -1.70 31.09 13.53
CA LEU A 143 -1.98 31.28 12.11
C LEU A 143 -1.60 32.69 11.65
N ASP A 144 -1.99 33.71 12.41
CA ASP A 144 -1.63 35.10 12.11
C ASP A 144 -0.11 35.31 12.10
N ILE A 145 0.63 34.61 12.97
CA ILE A 145 2.10 34.68 13.02
C ILE A 145 2.73 34.08 11.77
N ILE A 146 2.30 32.88 11.34
CA ILE A 146 2.90 32.19 10.18
C ILE A 146 2.48 32.79 8.83
N GLN A 147 1.36 33.53 8.78
CA GLN A 147 0.91 34.24 7.58
C GLN A 147 1.61 35.60 7.38
N GLN A 148 2.47 36.03 8.30
CA GLN A 148 3.21 37.28 8.15
C GLN A 148 4.12 37.23 6.91
N ARG A 149 4.28 38.39 6.26
CA ARG A 149 5.25 38.58 5.17
C ARG A 149 6.61 39.05 5.64
N HIS A 150 6.70 39.48 6.90
CA HIS A 150 7.92 39.99 7.52
C HIS A 150 8.16 39.23 8.81
N PHE A 151 9.34 38.61 8.92
CA PHE A 151 9.77 37.91 10.12
C PHE A 151 11.06 38.55 10.63
N SER A 152 11.18 38.67 11.95
CA SER A 152 12.40 39.14 12.61
C SER A 152 12.90 38.07 13.57
N PHE A 153 14.21 37.80 13.52
CA PHE A 153 14.83 36.75 14.32
C PHE A 153 16.05 37.29 15.06
N LEU A 154 16.22 36.88 16.31
CA LEU A 154 17.48 37.00 17.03
C LEU A 154 18.19 35.65 17.01
N ALA A 155 19.41 35.58 16.48
CA ALA A 155 20.18 34.34 16.40
C ALA A 155 21.52 34.49 17.12
N ALA A 156 21.93 33.46 17.89
CA ALA A 156 23.21 33.46 18.60
C ALA A 156 24.37 33.05 17.66
N GLN A 157 24.58 33.82 16.60
CA GLN A 157 25.65 33.61 15.61
C GLN A 157 26.19 34.96 15.11
N PRO A 158 27.50 35.06 14.78
CA PRO A 158 28.06 36.26 14.19
C PRO A 158 27.41 36.60 12.84
N GLU A 159 27.18 37.88 12.59
CA GLU A 159 26.56 38.39 11.35
C GLU A 159 27.23 37.85 10.09
N ARG A 160 28.55 37.93 9.99
CA ARG A 160 29.32 37.45 8.83
C ARG A 160 29.10 35.96 8.57
N THR A 161 28.98 35.15 9.62
CA THR A 161 28.72 33.71 9.52
C THR A 161 27.30 33.46 9.02
N MET A 162 26.32 34.23 9.51
CA MET A 162 24.93 34.15 9.05
C MET A 162 24.80 34.59 7.60
N MET A 163 25.37 35.73 7.18
CA MET A 163 25.32 36.19 5.79
C MET A 163 25.89 35.15 4.81
N ALA A 164 26.99 34.50 5.17
CA ALA A 164 27.62 33.49 4.32
C ALA A 164 26.83 32.17 4.27
N ARG A 165 26.21 31.77 5.39
CA ARG A 165 25.60 30.45 5.56
C ARG A 165 24.07 30.46 5.64
N TRP A 166 23.41 31.59 5.48
CA TRP A 166 21.96 31.76 5.54
C TRP A 166 21.45 32.59 4.35
N SER A 167 21.97 32.33 3.15
CA SER A 167 21.62 33.10 1.94
C SER A 167 21.04 32.21 0.86
N ILE A 168 20.21 32.76 -0.03
CA ILE A 168 19.67 32.04 -1.19
C ILE A 168 20.81 31.52 -2.07
N ALA A 169 21.86 32.31 -2.25
CA ALA A 169 23.07 31.96 -3.00
C ALA A 169 23.81 30.73 -2.44
N SER A 170 23.53 30.34 -1.18
CA SER A 170 24.11 29.16 -0.53
C SER A 170 23.25 27.90 -0.65
N LEU A 171 22.08 27.97 -1.30
CA LEU A 171 21.22 26.80 -1.56
C LEU A 171 21.67 26.06 -2.83
N ALA A 172 21.35 24.77 -2.89
CA ALA A 172 21.46 24.01 -4.14
C ALA A 172 20.49 24.56 -5.21
N PRO A 173 20.71 24.33 -6.51
CA PRO A 173 19.70 24.56 -7.55
C PRO A 173 18.37 23.86 -7.23
N ASN A 174 17.30 24.23 -7.94
CA ASN A 174 16.02 23.53 -7.84
C ASN A 174 16.21 22.06 -8.16
N PHE A 175 15.62 21.19 -7.35
CA PHE A 175 15.89 19.77 -7.41
C PHE A 175 14.98 19.08 -8.45
N ASP A 176 15.58 18.23 -9.27
CA ASP A 176 14.89 17.33 -10.20
C ASP A 176 15.56 15.97 -10.19
N TYR A 177 14.75 14.90 -10.15
CA TYR A 177 15.22 13.53 -10.26
C TYR A 177 15.71 13.18 -11.67
N GLY A 178 15.24 13.90 -12.70
CA GLY A 178 15.65 13.75 -14.10
C GLY A 178 14.87 12.69 -14.90
N TYR A 179 13.72 12.23 -14.40
CA TYR A 179 12.87 11.22 -15.05
C TYR A 179 11.64 11.82 -15.78
N GLY A 180 11.54 13.16 -15.84
CA GLY A 180 10.41 13.86 -16.44
C GLY A 180 9.11 13.74 -15.63
N ILE A 181 8.02 14.27 -16.20
CA ILE A 181 6.71 14.36 -15.53
C ILE A 181 5.80 13.16 -15.81
N ASP A 182 6.01 12.46 -16.93
CA ASP A 182 5.21 11.30 -17.30
C ASP A 182 5.80 10.03 -16.68
N GLN A 183 5.03 9.43 -15.76
CA GLN A 183 5.40 8.22 -15.04
C GLN A 183 4.47 7.04 -15.36
N SER A 184 3.60 7.17 -16.37
CA SER A 184 2.66 6.11 -16.80
C SER A 184 3.37 4.84 -17.27
N TRP A 185 2.77 3.65 -17.15
CA TRP A 185 3.46 2.43 -17.55
C TRP A 185 3.84 2.41 -19.05
N ASN A 186 5.14 2.55 -19.34
CA ASN A 186 5.68 2.52 -20.70
C ASN A 186 7.07 1.87 -20.72
N MET A 187 7.15 0.67 -21.30
CA MET A 187 8.36 -0.14 -21.31
C MET A 187 9.53 0.54 -22.04
N ASP A 188 9.30 1.11 -23.22
CA ASP A 188 10.36 1.74 -24.01
C ASP A 188 10.95 2.96 -23.30
N ARG A 189 10.09 3.77 -22.68
CA ARG A 189 10.50 4.93 -21.89
C ARG A 189 11.36 4.50 -20.71
N TYR A 190 10.93 3.49 -19.96
CA TYR A 190 11.70 3.00 -18.82
C TYR A 190 13.02 2.34 -19.24
N MET A 191 13.06 1.60 -20.35
CA MET A 191 14.30 1.04 -20.91
C MET A 191 15.30 2.13 -21.31
N LYS A 192 14.80 3.21 -21.92
CA LYS A 192 15.61 4.38 -22.26
C LYS A 192 16.12 5.09 -21.01
N GLN A 193 15.25 5.33 -20.02
CA GLN A 193 15.63 5.96 -18.75
C GLN A 193 16.68 5.14 -17.99
N LEU A 194 16.54 3.81 -17.94
CA LEU A 194 17.53 2.92 -17.32
C LEU A 194 18.92 3.04 -17.96
N HIS A 195 18.99 3.33 -19.27
CA HIS A 195 20.25 3.54 -19.97
C HIS A 195 20.80 4.96 -19.76
N ASP A 196 19.94 5.98 -19.93
CA ASP A 196 20.35 7.38 -20.03
C ASP A 196 20.52 8.06 -18.65
N VAL A 197 19.78 7.61 -17.64
CA VAL A 197 19.66 8.28 -16.33
C VAL A 197 20.33 7.44 -15.23
N LYS A 198 21.67 7.54 -15.16
CA LYS A 198 22.51 6.80 -14.20
C LYS A 198 23.08 7.72 -13.12
N GLY A 199 23.44 7.14 -11.98
CA GLY A 199 24.16 7.88 -10.95
C GLY A 199 24.17 7.22 -9.58
N HIS A 200 24.37 8.05 -8.56
CA HIS A 200 24.32 7.63 -7.16
C HIS A 200 22.89 7.34 -6.72
N ARG A 201 22.78 6.71 -5.55
CA ARG A 201 21.53 6.49 -4.86
C ARG A 201 21.08 7.78 -4.17
N PHE A 202 19.82 8.14 -4.37
CA PHE A 202 19.24 9.30 -3.71
C PHE A 202 19.09 9.05 -2.20
N GLN A 203 19.26 10.11 -1.42
CA GLN A 203 18.90 10.06 -0.01
C GLN A 203 17.43 9.71 0.21
N THR A 204 17.19 9.01 1.31
CA THR A 204 15.88 8.65 1.85
C THR A 204 14.96 9.87 1.97
N ALA A 205 13.87 9.90 1.20
CA ALA A 205 12.84 10.94 1.27
C ALA A 205 11.71 10.57 2.26
N TRP A 206 11.30 11.51 3.11
CA TRP A 206 10.18 11.36 4.06
C TRP A 206 9.04 12.33 3.78
N SER A 207 9.27 13.24 2.85
CA SER A 207 8.26 14.15 2.32
C SER A 207 8.66 14.60 0.92
N PHE A 208 7.67 15.00 0.14
CA PHE A 208 7.83 15.38 -1.26
C PHE A 208 7.24 16.77 -1.51
N ALA A 209 8.02 17.63 -2.16
CA ALA A 209 7.59 19.01 -2.44
C ALA A 209 6.44 19.10 -3.45
N THR A 210 6.36 18.14 -4.37
CA THR A 210 5.34 18.11 -5.44
C THR A 210 4.78 16.71 -5.64
N ASP A 211 3.57 16.63 -6.19
CA ASP A 211 2.93 15.35 -6.57
C ASP A 211 3.82 14.60 -7.58
N ALA A 212 4.43 15.30 -8.53
CA ALA A 212 5.35 14.72 -9.50
C ALA A 212 6.58 14.08 -8.83
N SER A 213 7.21 14.75 -7.86
CA SER A 213 8.36 14.21 -7.12
C SER A 213 7.99 12.94 -6.34
N HIS A 214 6.81 12.92 -5.70
CA HIS A 214 6.28 11.76 -4.97
C HIS A 214 6.05 10.57 -5.91
N VAL A 215 5.32 10.81 -7.00
CA VAL A 215 4.99 9.79 -8.00
C VAL A 215 6.27 9.27 -8.65
N THR A 216 7.20 10.13 -9.09
CA THR A 216 8.49 9.72 -9.67
C THR A 216 9.31 8.87 -8.72
N SER A 217 9.43 9.25 -7.45
CA SER A 217 10.23 8.47 -6.48
C SER A 217 9.71 7.04 -6.37
N LEU A 218 8.39 6.88 -6.24
CA LEU A 218 7.75 5.59 -6.04
C LEU A 218 7.70 4.73 -7.30
N THR A 219 7.33 5.30 -8.46
CA THR A 219 7.28 4.53 -9.70
C THR A 219 8.68 4.05 -10.09
N GLN A 220 9.70 4.92 -9.97
CA GLN A 220 11.07 4.55 -10.28
C GLN A 220 11.65 3.57 -9.28
N SER A 221 11.27 3.63 -8.00
CA SER A 221 11.72 2.65 -7.00
C SER A 221 11.26 1.22 -7.32
N ILE A 222 10.07 1.09 -7.91
CA ILE A 222 9.51 -0.19 -8.35
C ILE A 222 10.10 -0.61 -9.70
N VAL A 223 10.05 0.27 -10.70
CA VAL A 223 10.51 0.00 -12.07
C VAL A 223 11.99 -0.40 -12.09
N GLN A 224 12.84 0.34 -11.40
CA GLN A 224 14.27 0.05 -11.40
C GLN A 224 14.62 -1.25 -10.69
N ASP A 225 13.72 -1.82 -9.89
CA ASP A 225 13.98 -3.08 -9.20
C ASP A 225 13.99 -4.30 -10.13
N PHE A 226 13.21 -4.26 -11.21
CA PHE A 226 13.10 -5.38 -12.16
C PHE A 226 13.49 -5.04 -13.60
N MET A 227 13.52 -3.77 -14.01
CA MET A 227 13.70 -3.41 -15.43
C MET A 227 15.05 -3.88 -16.01
N TRP A 228 16.08 -3.95 -15.18
CA TRP A 228 17.38 -4.48 -15.58
C TRP A 228 17.34 -6.01 -15.81
N ILE A 229 16.52 -6.73 -15.05
CA ILE A 229 16.24 -8.16 -15.25
C ILE A 229 15.46 -8.33 -16.56
N GLN A 230 14.43 -7.51 -16.79
CA GLN A 230 13.68 -7.51 -18.06
C GLN A 230 14.61 -7.29 -19.25
N LYS A 231 15.52 -6.31 -19.16
CA LYS A 231 16.49 -6.04 -20.22
C LYS A 231 17.40 -7.24 -20.49
N PHE A 232 17.87 -7.89 -19.43
CA PHE A 232 18.64 -9.12 -19.54
C PHE A 232 17.83 -10.23 -20.22
N CYS A 233 16.60 -10.47 -19.76
CA CYS A 233 15.68 -11.46 -20.30
C CYS A 233 15.39 -11.26 -21.79
N LEU A 234 15.10 -10.03 -22.23
CA LEU A 234 14.85 -9.72 -23.64
C LEU A 234 16.08 -9.94 -24.54
N ASN A 235 17.28 -9.70 -24.01
CA ASN A 235 18.51 -10.02 -24.75
C ASN A 235 18.73 -11.53 -24.84
N LYS A 236 18.23 -12.29 -23.85
CA LYS A 236 18.39 -13.76 -23.77
C LYS A 236 17.28 -14.53 -24.47
N THR A 237 16.09 -13.96 -24.68
CA THR A 237 15.00 -14.62 -25.41
C THR A 237 15.33 -14.91 -26.87
N THR A 238 16.30 -14.19 -27.44
CA THR A 238 16.78 -14.38 -28.81
C THR A 238 17.92 -15.40 -28.93
N GLU A 239 18.49 -15.86 -27.82
CA GLU A 239 19.52 -16.90 -27.84
C GLU A 239 18.86 -18.27 -28.03
N MET A 240 19.28 -18.96 -29.09
CA MET A 240 18.77 -20.29 -29.46
C MET A 240 19.68 -21.36 -28.87
N GLY A 241 19.07 -22.41 -28.31
CA GLY A 241 19.76 -23.61 -27.84
C GLY A 241 19.19 -24.87 -28.46
N SER A 242 19.86 -25.99 -28.19
CA SER A 242 19.35 -27.33 -28.51
C SER A 242 18.76 -27.96 -27.25
N ALA A 243 17.61 -28.61 -27.38
CA ALA A 243 16.93 -29.31 -26.31
C ALA A 243 16.68 -30.78 -26.63
N TYR A 244 16.83 -31.61 -25.60
CA TYR A 244 16.53 -33.02 -25.64
C TYR A 244 15.42 -33.35 -24.65
N PHE A 245 14.32 -33.91 -25.15
CA PHE A 245 13.12 -34.22 -24.37
C PHE A 245 13.15 -35.68 -23.92
N VAL A 246 12.97 -35.89 -22.62
CA VAL A 246 12.94 -37.21 -21.97
C VAL A 246 11.57 -37.39 -21.32
N LYS A 247 10.85 -38.45 -21.70
CA LYS A 247 9.56 -38.77 -21.07
C LYS A 247 9.75 -39.08 -19.59
N HIS A 248 8.90 -38.49 -18.75
CA HIS A 248 8.93 -38.77 -17.32
C HIS A 248 8.46 -40.23 -17.06
N PRO A 249 9.23 -41.08 -16.35
CA PRO A 249 8.90 -42.50 -16.16
C PRO A 249 7.55 -42.76 -15.47
N ALA A 250 7.17 -41.88 -14.55
CA ALA A 250 5.88 -41.94 -13.86
C ALA A 250 4.69 -41.51 -14.74
N SER A 251 4.94 -41.16 -16.01
CA SER A 251 3.91 -40.61 -16.88
C SER A 251 3.99 -41.13 -18.31
N ARG A 252 3.26 -42.22 -18.55
CA ARG A 252 2.90 -42.63 -19.92
C ARG A 252 1.65 -41.92 -20.43
N THR A 253 1.00 -41.07 -19.62
CA THR A 253 -0.32 -40.47 -19.90
C THR A 253 -0.47 -38.98 -19.59
N SER A 254 0.40 -38.36 -18.79
CA SER A 254 0.43 -36.90 -18.59
C SER A 254 1.49 -36.31 -19.49
N GLY A 255 1.16 -35.31 -20.31
CA GLY A 255 2.12 -34.56 -21.14
C GLY A 255 3.16 -33.77 -20.33
N ARG A 256 3.98 -34.47 -19.52
CA ARG A 256 5.03 -33.95 -18.65
C ARG A 256 6.36 -34.55 -19.05
N TRP A 257 7.33 -33.69 -19.27
CA TRP A 257 8.63 -34.02 -19.83
C TRP A 257 9.75 -33.48 -18.95
N LEU A 258 10.86 -34.21 -18.87
CA LEU A 258 12.13 -33.67 -18.43
C LEU A 258 12.92 -33.27 -19.67
N VAL A 259 13.39 -32.03 -19.72
CA VAL A 259 14.08 -31.49 -20.89
C VAL A 259 15.48 -31.07 -20.48
N ILE A 260 16.47 -31.59 -21.20
CA ILE A 260 17.88 -31.21 -21.07
C ILE A 260 18.15 -30.14 -22.12
N VAL A 261 18.38 -28.91 -21.67
CA VAL A 261 18.66 -27.77 -22.55
C VAL A 261 20.15 -27.49 -22.55
N LYS A 262 20.75 -27.49 -23.75
CA LYS A 262 22.15 -27.16 -23.99
C LYS A 262 22.25 -25.74 -24.52
N MET A 263 22.85 -24.86 -23.71
CA MET A 263 23.16 -23.47 -24.06
C MET A 263 24.67 -23.24 -24.02
N ASP A 264 25.12 -22.11 -24.58
CA ASP A 264 26.52 -21.70 -24.54
C ASP A 264 27.05 -21.56 -23.10
N ARG A 265 28.36 -21.84 -22.90
CA ARG A 265 29.06 -21.81 -21.59
C ARG A 265 28.89 -20.52 -20.79
N GLY A 266 28.50 -19.42 -21.42
CA GLY A 266 28.26 -18.12 -20.80
C GLY A 266 26.82 -17.91 -20.32
N PHE A 267 25.84 -18.65 -20.86
CA PHE A 267 24.42 -18.41 -20.62
C PHE A 267 24.06 -18.55 -19.14
N TRP A 268 24.43 -19.68 -18.53
CA TRP A 268 24.06 -20.03 -17.16
C TRP A 268 24.92 -19.39 -16.07
N LYS A 269 26.01 -18.68 -16.43
CA LYS A 269 26.92 -18.04 -15.47
C LYS A 269 26.34 -16.76 -14.85
N HIS A 270 25.31 -16.21 -15.46
CA HIS A 270 24.60 -15.02 -14.99
C HIS A 270 23.67 -15.38 -13.82
N THR A 271 23.47 -14.51 -12.84
CA THR A 271 22.49 -14.74 -11.75
C THR A 271 21.15 -14.07 -12.06
N GLU A 272 21.09 -13.27 -13.12
CA GLU A 272 19.92 -12.50 -13.52
C GLU A 272 18.75 -13.38 -13.97
N TRP A 273 19.03 -14.51 -14.65
CA TRP A 273 17.99 -15.44 -15.07
C TRP A 273 17.30 -16.13 -13.88
N SER A 274 18.02 -16.42 -12.79
CA SER A 274 17.42 -17.04 -11.61
C SER A 274 16.49 -16.07 -10.88
N GLN A 275 16.80 -14.77 -10.91
CA GLN A 275 15.91 -13.72 -10.38
C GLN A 275 14.69 -13.45 -11.26
N ALA A 276 14.78 -13.79 -12.55
CA ALA A 276 13.68 -13.68 -13.52
C ALA A 276 12.65 -14.81 -13.38
N CYS A 277 13.09 -15.99 -12.94
CA CYS A 277 12.23 -17.16 -12.76
C CYS A 277 11.56 -17.14 -11.39
N ILE A 278 10.38 -16.52 -11.28
CA ILE A 278 9.63 -16.52 -10.02
C ILE A 278 9.18 -17.96 -9.72
N HIS A 279 9.59 -18.52 -8.58
CA HIS A 279 9.45 -19.94 -8.21
C HIS A 279 10.06 -20.94 -9.21
N GLY A 280 11.01 -20.47 -10.02
CA GLY A 280 11.68 -21.27 -11.03
C GLY A 280 10.86 -21.50 -12.31
N THR A 281 9.79 -20.74 -12.55
CA THR A 281 8.92 -20.90 -13.73
C THR A 281 9.31 -20.00 -14.89
N MET A 282 9.14 -20.50 -16.12
CA MET A 282 9.35 -19.80 -17.40
C MET A 282 8.56 -20.51 -18.51
N LYS A 283 8.64 -20.03 -19.75
CA LYS A 283 8.18 -20.78 -20.91
C LYS A 283 9.36 -21.26 -21.74
N LEU A 284 9.31 -22.53 -22.16
CA LEU A 284 10.18 -23.07 -23.19
C LEU A 284 9.50 -22.86 -24.53
N VAL A 285 10.17 -22.14 -25.43
CA VAL A 285 9.68 -21.89 -26.79
C VAL A 285 10.37 -22.86 -27.73
N VAL A 286 9.60 -23.75 -28.35
CA VAL A 286 10.08 -24.70 -29.36
C VAL A 286 9.84 -24.12 -30.74
N HIS A 287 10.90 -23.98 -31.54
CA HIS A 287 10.84 -23.39 -32.87
C HIS A 287 10.79 -24.47 -33.94
N PRO A 288 10.10 -24.24 -35.08
CA PRO A 288 10.15 -25.14 -36.23
C PRO A 288 11.59 -25.35 -36.72
N GLY A 289 11.85 -26.54 -37.26
CA GLY A 289 13.10 -26.81 -37.97
C GLY A 289 13.26 -25.91 -39.20
N PRO A 290 14.50 -25.64 -39.65
CA PRO A 290 14.75 -24.85 -40.86
C PRO A 290 14.09 -25.44 -42.12
N ASP A 291 13.86 -26.76 -42.15
CA ASP A 291 13.25 -27.48 -43.28
C ASP A 291 11.70 -27.57 -43.20
N GLU A 292 11.09 -27.04 -42.12
CA GLU A 292 9.65 -27.17 -41.83
C GLU A 292 8.86 -25.88 -42.07
N LEU A 293 9.52 -24.82 -42.56
CA LEU A 293 8.89 -23.53 -42.84
C LEU A 293 8.31 -23.48 -44.27
N PRO A 294 6.98 -23.37 -44.47
CA PRO A 294 6.41 -23.14 -45.78
C PRO A 294 6.72 -21.71 -46.27
N GLU A 295 7.05 -21.53 -47.56
CA GLU A 295 7.42 -20.23 -48.17
C GLU A 295 6.35 -19.12 -48.07
N SER A 296 5.14 -19.41 -47.59
CA SER A 296 3.98 -18.51 -47.64
C SER A 296 3.49 -17.98 -46.29
N TRP A 297 4.18 -18.26 -45.18
CA TRP A 297 3.66 -17.97 -43.84
C TRP A 297 4.34 -16.77 -43.16
N THR A 298 3.53 -15.88 -42.58
CA THR A 298 3.97 -14.67 -41.86
C THR A 298 3.82 -14.74 -40.34
N ASP A 299 3.31 -15.85 -39.80
CA ASP A 299 2.96 -15.99 -38.38
C ASP A 299 4.02 -16.78 -37.58
N ASP A 300 4.15 -16.46 -36.28
CA ASP A 300 5.03 -17.14 -35.31
C ASP A 300 4.53 -18.58 -35.07
N LEU A 301 5.15 -19.55 -35.75
CA LEU A 301 4.83 -20.98 -35.64
C LEU A 301 5.37 -21.64 -34.36
N SER A 302 6.07 -20.90 -33.49
CA SER A 302 6.72 -21.49 -32.32
C SER A 302 5.74 -21.86 -31.21
N GLU A 303 5.97 -23.03 -30.62
CA GLU A 303 5.14 -23.55 -29.52
C GLU A 303 5.68 -23.14 -28.16
N ARG A 304 4.76 -22.79 -27.27
CA ARG A 304 5.09 -22.31 -25.92
C ARG A 304 4.67 -23.35 -24.90
N TYR A 305 5.66 -23.97 -24.27
CA TYR A 305 5.45 -24.94 -23.21
C TYR A 305 5.66 -24.27 -21.86
N SER A 306 4.80 -24.59 -20.89
CA SER A 306 5.03 -24.22 -19.49
C SER A 306 6.27 -24.97 -19.01
N ALA A 307 7.26 -24.25 -18.48
CA ALA A 307 8.54 -24.80 -18.04
C ALA A 307 8.88 -24.41 -16.58
N ARG A 308 9.52 -25.31 -15.85
CA ARG A 308 10.00 -25.07 -14.49
C ARG A 308 11.37 -25.68 -14.26
N ILE A 309 12.27 -24.97 -13.58
CA ILE A 309 13.61 -25.47 -13.27
C ILE A 309 13.50 -26.70 -12.37
N CYS A 310 14.21 -27.78 -12.74
CA CYS A 310 14.27 -28.98 -11.93
C CYS A 310 15.47 -28.92 -10.98
N HIS A 311 15.20 -28.73 -9.69
CA HIS A 311 16.23 -28.74 -8.63
C HIS A 311 16.29 -30.05 -7.85
N ASP A 312 15.33 -30.96 -8.07
CA ASP A 312 15.22 -32.21 -7.32
C ASP A 312 16.29 -33.23 -7.77
N PRO A 313 17.25 -33.61 -6.89
CA PRO A 313 18.27 -34.59 -7.22
C PRO A 313 17.71 -35.96 -7.61
N ASP A 314 16.56 -36.37 -7.05
CA ASP A 314 15.96 -37.67 -7.31
C ASP A 314 15.30 -37.74 -8.68
N GLU A 315 14.71 -36.64 -9.16
CA GLU A 315 14.25 -36.54 -10.54
C GLU A 315 15.41 -36.44 -11.53
N VAL A 316 16.49 -35.72 -11.17
CA VAL A 316 17.71 -35.66 -12.01
C VAL A 316 18.36 -37.05 -12.12
N ARG A 317 18.28 -37.90 -11.09
CA ARG A 317 18.70 -39.31 -11.16
C ARG A 317 17.88 -40.12 -12.17
N LEU A 318 16.67 -39.71 -12.56
CA LEU A 318 15.93 -40.37 -13.64
C LEU A 318 16.62 -40.19 -15.00
N LEU A 319 17.49 -39.18 -15.12
CA LEU A 319 18.35 -38.94 -16.29
C LEU A 319 19.66 -39.75 -16.23
N ASN A 320 19.82 -40.75 -15.36
CA ASN A 320 21.06 -41.55 -15.27
C ASN A 320 21.48 -42.22 -16.59
N ARG A 321 20.55 -42.40 -17.55
CA ARG A 321 20.83 -42.91 -18.91
C ARG A 321 21.24 -41.81 -19.91
N HIS A 322 21.22 -40.55 -19.48
CA HIS A 322 21.52 -39.34 -20.26
C HIS A 322 22.57 -38.52 -19.49
N PRO A 323 23.88 -38.78 -19.69
CA PRO A 323 24.95 -38.11 -18.94
C PRO A 323 24.83 -36.59 -19.05
N LEU A 324 24.85 -35.89 -17.91
CA LEU A 324 24.83 -34.42 -17.87
C LEU A 324 26.25 -33.86 -17.98
N THR A 325 26.39 -32.76 -18.71
CA THR A 325 27.62 -31.96 -18.83
C THR A 325 27.47 -30.65 -18.05
N GLU A 326 28.57 -29.92 -17.85
CA GLU A 326 28.56 -28.62 -17.16
C GLU A 326 27.71 -27.54 -17.85
N ASN A 327 27.30 -27.75 -19.11
CA ASN A 327 26.52 -26.79 -19.90
C ASN A 327 25.03 -27.15 -19.96
N ASP A 328 24.64 -28.26 -19.33
CA ASP A 328 23.27 -28.76 -19.40
C ASP A 328 22.44 -28.22 -18.26
N PHE A 329 21.21 -27.85 -18.62
CA PHE A 329 20.24 -27.36 -17.67
C PHE A 329 18.96 -28.19 -17.79
N VAL A 330 18.49 -28.71 -16.65
CA VAL A 330 17.34 -29.63 -16.61
C VAL A 330 16.10 -28.87 -16.19
N ILE A 331 15.05 -28.94 -17.00
CA ILE A 331 13.76 -28.32 -16.75
C ILE A 331 12.63 -29.34 -16.87
N ARG A 332 11.59 -29.18 -16.07
CA ARG A 332 10.30 -29.84 -16.24
C ARG A 332 9.47 -29.04 -17.21
N VAL A 333 8.77 -29.72 -18.09
CA VAL A 333 7.94 -29.08 -19.12
C VAL A 333 6.58 -29.74 -19.17
N ILE A 334 5.52 -28.94 -19.23
CA ILE A 334 4.15 -29.40 -19.43
C ILE A 334 3.76 -29.05 -20.87
N GLU A 335 3.30 -30.06 -21.60
CA GLU A 335 2.84 -29.96 -22.98
C GLU A 335 1.54 -29.15 -23.05
N PRO A 336 1.42 -28.19 -24.00
CA PRO A 336 0.18 -27.47 -24.20
C PRO A 336 -0.93 -28.41 -24.71
N LEU A 337 -2.19 -28.07 -24.41
CA LEU A 337 -3.36 -28.88 -24.76
C LEU A 337 -3.51 -29.16 -26.26
N HIS A 338 -2.90 -28.33 -27.11
CA HIS A 338 -2.90 -28.49 -28.57
C HIS A 338 -1.47 -28.26 -29.09
N THR A 339 -0.81 -29.34 -29.53
CA THR A 339 0.50 -29.31 -30.21
C THR A 339 0.32 -29.55 -31.72
N GLN A 340 0.94 -28.70 -32.54
CA GLN A 340 0.97 -28.72 -34.00
C GLN A 340 2.35 -29.10 -34.56
N LEU A 341 3.45 -28.70 -33.90
CA LEU A 341 4.82 -28.99 -34.30
C LEU A 341 5.27 -30.40 -33.93
N GLY A 342 4.74 -30.97 -32.84
CA GLY A 342 5.09 -32.30 -32.35
C GLY A 342 6.55 -32.36 -31.86
N ILE A 343 6.77 -32.87 -30.64
CA ILE A 343 8.14 -33.01 -30.11
C ILE A 343 8.88 -34.11 -30.87
N LYS A 344 10.05 -33.80 -31.44
CA LYS A 344 10.93 -34.83 -32.01
C LYS A 344 11.61 -35.61 -30.88
N GLU A 345 11.28 -36.89 -30.80
CA GLU A 345 11.97 -37.86 -29.93
C GLU A 345 13.20 -38.39 -30.67
N PHE A 346 14.33 -38.50 -29.96
CA PHE A 346 15.59 -38.99 -30.52
C PHE A 346 16.07 -40.21 -29.73
N GLU A 347 16.65 -41.19 -30.42
CA GLU A 347 17.19 -42.41 -29.81
C GLU A 347 18.45 -42.13 -28.98
N SER A 348 19.22 -41.12 -29.37
CA SER A 348 20.44 -40.69 -28.70
C SER A 348 20.49 -39.17 -28.49
N ARG A 349 21.35 -38.74 -27.57
CA ARG A 349 21.51 -37.31 -27.24
C ARG A 349 22.24 -36.56 -28.36
N GLU A 350 23.12 -37.24 -29.07
CA GLU A 350 23.98 -36.71 -30.13
C GLU A 350 23.18 -36.32 -31.38
N GLU A 351 22.03 -36.94 -31.59
CA GLU A 351 21.12 -36.70 -32.72
C GLU A 351 20.06 -35.63 -32.41
N ALA A 352 19.90 -35.25 -31.14
CA ALA A 352 18.85 -34.34 -30.70
C ALA A 352 19.15 -32.87 -31.03
N ASP A 353 18.25 -32.26 -31.79
CA ASP A 353 18.38 -30.85 -32.23
C ASP A 353 17.04 -30.11 -32.23
N ASN A 354 16.23 -30.27 -31.17
CA ASN A 354 15.07 -29.39 -31.02
C ASN A 354 15.56 -27.98 -30.76
N ARG A 355 15.22 -27.05 -31.65
CA ARG A 355 15.64 -25.65 -31.53
C ARG A 355 14.73 -24.93 -30.54
N VAL A 356 15.31 -24.47 -29.43
CA VAL A 356 14.55 -23.85 -28.34
C VAL A 356 15.07 -22.49 -27.95
N SER A 357 14.19 -21.66 -27.40
CA SER A 357 14.55 -20.46 -26.64
C SER A 357 13.68 -20.35 -25.38
N PHE A 358 13.92 -19.31 -24.58
CA PHE A 358 13.16 -19.07 -23.36
C PHE A 358 12.35 -17.78 -23.45
N GLU A 359 11.11 -17.82 -22.94
CA GLU A 359 10.29 -16.64 -22.66
C GLU A 359 10.10 -16.56 -21.14
N TRP A 360 10.46 -15.41 -20.55
CA TRP A 360 10.53 -15.24 -19.10
C TRP A 360 9.26 -14.59 -18.55
N ASP A 361 8.66 -15.16 -17.51
CA ASP A 361 7.53 -14.53 -16.80
C ASP A 361 8.03 -13.72 -15.60
N LEU A 362 8.26 -12.43 -15.84
CA LEU A 362 8.67 -11.48 -14.80
C LEU A 362 7.50 -10.95 -13.96
N LYS A 363 6.28 -11.46 -14.16
CA LYS A 363 5.04 -11.00 -13.51
C LYS A 363 4.92 -9.47 -13.51
N LEU A 364 5.23 -8.87 -14.66
CA LEU A 364 5.22 -7.41 -14.86
C LEU A 364 3.87 -6.77 -14.52
N HIS A 365 2.79 -7.55 -14.58
CA HIS A 365 1.45 -7.11 -14.18
C HIS A 365 1.39 -6.60 -12.73
N ASN A 366 2.18 -7.17 -11.81
CA ASN A 366 2.21 -6.76 -10.41
C ASN A 366 2.86 -5.37 -10.26
N ALA A 367 4.02 -5.18 -10.90
CA ALA A 367 4.69 -3.88 -10.94
C ALA A 367 3.84 -2.83 -11.67
N LYS A 368 3.22 -3.21 -12.79
CA LYS A 368 2.29 -2.35 -13.54
C LYS A 368 1.13 -1.89 -12.67
N ARG A 369 0.48 -2.80 -11.93
CA ARG A 369 -0.60 -2.46 -10.99
C ARG A 369 -0.17 -1.37 -10.02
N GLN A 370 0.99 -1.55 -9.38
CA GLN A 370 1.49 -0.59 -8.40
C GLN A 370 1.80 0.76 -9.04
N VAL A 371 2.48 0.76 -10.20
CA VAL A 371 2.80 1.98 -10.96
C VAL A 371 1.54 2.73 -11.36
N ASP A 372 0.53 2.03 -11.89
CA ASP A 372 -0.75 2.62 -12.28
C ASP A 372 -1.44 3.26 -11.06
N ALA A 373 -1.50 2.54 -9.93
CA ALA A 373 -2.09 3.06 -8.69
C ALA A 373 -1.35 4.29 -8.13
N ILE A 374 -0.03 4.37 -8.29
CA ILE A 374 0.75 5.55 -7.92
C ILE A 374 0.44 6.72 -8.88
N CYS A 375 0.33 6.45 -10.18
CA CYS A 375 0.00 7.47 -11.17
C CYS A 375 -1.41 8.05 -10.97
N ASP A 376 -2.33 7.29 -10.39
CA ASP A 376 -3.67 7.77 -10.02
C ASP A 376 -3.66 8.84 -8.90
N LEU A 377 -2.49 9.10 -8.30
CA LEU A 377 -2.26 10.20 -7.36
C LEU A 377 -1.76 11.47 -8.06
N LEU A 378 -1.71 11.53 -9.40
CA LEU A 378 -1.47 12.78 -10.10
C LEU A 378 -2.74 13.65 -10.08
N PRO A 379 -2.61 15.00 -10.06
CA PRO A 379 -3.77 15.90 -10.10
C PRO A 379 -4.70 15.71 -11.30
N SER A 380 -4.19 15.16 -12.40
CA SER A 380 -4.94 14.89 -13.64
C SER A 380 -5.70 13.57 -13.62
N ALA A 381 -5.52 12.73 -12.60
CA ALA A 381 -6.17 11.43 -12.52
C ALA A 381 -7.68 11.58 -12.26
N SER A 382 -8.46 10.64 -12.80
CA SER A 382 -9.88 10.54 -12.48
C SER A 382 -10.09 9.84 -11.13
N PRO A 383 -11.18 10.12 -10.40
CA PRO A 383 -11.53 9.37 -9.21
C PRO A 383 -11.70 7.88 -9.52
N ASN A 384 -11.08 7.01 -8.72
CA ASN A 384 -11.15 5.55 -8.90
C ASN A 384 -12.47 4.94 -8.38
N ARG A 385 -13.52 5.74 -8.22
CA ARG A 385 -14.83 5.31 -7.69
C ARG A 385 -16.01 5.77 -8.53
N LEU A 386 -17.05 4.94 -8.50
CA LEU A 386 -18.39 5.28 -8.92
C LEU A 386 -19.23 5.49 -7.64
N PHE A 387 -19.57 6.74 -7.31
CA PHE A 387 -20.47 7.01 -6.21
C PHE A 387 -21.88 6.53 -6.58
N CYS A 388 -22.26 5.33 -6.12
CA CYS A 388 -23.67 4.94 -6.06
C CYS A 388 -24.25 5.48 -4.75
N ASP A 389 -25.12 6.47 -4.87
CA ASP A 389 -25.79 7.22 -3.81
C ASP A 389 -26.91 6.42 -3.10
N GLN A 390 -26.60 5.19 -2.69
CA GLN A 390 -27.57 4.33 -2.01
C GLN A 390 -26.95 3.70 -0.76
N GLY A 391 -27.03 4.41 0.37
CA GLY A 391 -27.01 3.78 1.70
C GLY A 391 -26.08 4.39 2.76
N ARG A 392 -26.73 4.77 3.88
CA ARG A 392 -26.24 5.28 5.19
C ARG A 392 -25.43 6.59 5.19
N HIS A 393 -25.84 7.44 6.13
CA HIS A 393 -25.39 8.82 6.39
C HIS A 393 -23.88 8.99 6.64
N VAL A 394 -23.07 8.88 5.58
CA VAL A 394 -21.76 9.55 5.52
C VAL A 394 -21.93 10.87 4.75
N SER A 395 -22.93 11.65 5.15
CA SER A 395 -23.17 13.02 4.69
C SER A 395 -22.25 14.04 5.36
N GLU A 396 -21.33 13.61 6.25
CA GLU A 396 -20.36 14.49 6.93
C GLU A 396 -19.07 14.73 6.13
N ILE A 397 -18.74 13.85 5.19
CA ILE A 397 -17.72 14.10 4.15
C ILE A 397 -18.47 14.11 2.82
N GLY A 398 -19.20 15.20 2.57
CA GLY A 398 -20.10 15.31 1.43
C GLY A 398 -19.44 14.94 0.10
N ALA A 399 -20.16 14.14 -0.70
CA ALA A 399 -19.82 13.77 -2.09
C ALA A 399 -19.60 14.99 -3.02
N SER A 400 -19.86 16.22 -2.55
CA SER A 400 -19.67 17.48 -3.27
C SER A 400 -18.22 17.98 -3.32
N ASN A 401 -17.21 17.22 -2.85
CA ASN A 401 -15.82 17.68 -2.88
C ASN A 401 -14.77 16.59 -3.16
N GLU A 402 -15.04 15.70 -4.13
CA GLU A 402 -14.09 14.66 -4.57
C GLU A 402 -12.69 15.24 -4.86
N ALA A 403 -12.63 16.39 -5.55
CA ALA A 403 -11.38 17.08 -5.85
C ALA A 403 -10.62 17.53 -4.60
N LEU A 404 -11.34 18.00 -3.55
CA LEU A 404 -10.73 18.32 -2.26
C LEU A 404 -10.21 17.06 -1.57
N MET A 405 -11.00 15.98 -1.53
CA MET A 405 -10.59 14.72 -0.90
C MET A 405 -9.37 14.11 -1.58
N MET A 406 -9.32 14.11 -2.91
CA MET A 406 -8.14 13.70 -3.68
C MET A 406 -6.93 14.60 -3.36
N SER A 407 -7.13 15.92 -3.19
CA SER A 407 -6.05 16.85 -2.86
C SER A 407 -5.51 16.65 -1.44
N LEU A 408 -6.40 16.44 -0.47
CA LEU A 408 -6.03 16.07 0.91
C LEU A 408 -5.35 14.71 0.95
N HIS A 409 -5.75 13.77 0.09
CA HIS A 409 -5.06 12.48 -0.02
C HIS A 409 -3.62 12.68 -0.46
N ARG A 410 -3.40 13.46 -1.53
CA ARG A 410 -2.06 13.77 -2.02
C ARG A 410 -1.23 14.49 -0.97
N ASP A 411 -1.80 15.44 -0.22
CA ASP A 411 -1.11 16.11 0.89
C ASP A 411 -0.64 15.12 1.97
N LEU A 412 -1.52 14.18 2.37
CA LEU A 412 -1.20 13.13 3.34
C LEU A 412 -0.04 12.25 2.83
N LEU A 413 -0.13 11.78 1.59
CA LEU A 413 0.86 10.90 0.99
C LEU A 413 2.17 11.60 0.61
N ARG A 414 2.15 12.93 0.41
CA ARG A 414 3.35 13.75 0.27
C ARG A 414 4.08 13.97 1.58
N GLY A 415 3.41 13.89 2.73
CA GLY A 415 4.02 14.06 4.05
C GLY A 415 4.53 15.49 4.34
N ASP A 416 4.09 16.51 3.58
CA ASP A 416 4.49 17.92 3.78
C ASP A 416 3.38 18.75 4.45
N GLY A 417 2.32 18.10 4.94
CA GLY A 417 1.17 18.72 5.59
C GLY A 417 0.11 19.23 4.60
N PHE A 418 -0.97 19.79 5.15
CA PHE A 418 -2.20 20.13 4.41
C PHE A 418 -2.33 21.62 4.05
N TRP A 419 -1.33 22.43 4.38
CA TRP A 419 -1.39 23.90 4.26
C TRP A 419 -1.83 24.37 2.87
N LYS A 420 -1.25 23.77 1.81
CA LYS A 420 -1.51 24.18 0.42
C LYS A 420 -2.98 24.00 0.04
N THR A 421 -3.54 22.82 0.32
CA THR A 421 -4.94 22.53 -0.02
C THR A 421 -5.89 23.36 0.84
N MET A 422 -5.62 23.48 2.14
CA MET A 422 -6.50 24.20 3.06
C MET A 422 -6.55 25.70 2.75
N MET A 423 -5.42 26.34 2.43
CA MET A 423 -5.40 27.76 2.04
C MET A 423 -6.07 28.00 0.68
N SER A 424 -5.92 27.07 -0.28
CA SER A 424 -6.55 27.20 -1.60
C SER A 424 -8.07 27.07 -1.51
N ALA A 425 -8.57 26.16 -0.67
CA ALA A 425 -10.00 25.97 -0.44
C ALA A 425 -10.65 27.23 0.19
N THR A 426 -10.01 27.84 1.18
CA THR A 426 -10.51 29.09 1.80
C THR A 426 -10.54 30.23 0.77
N SER A 427 -9.52 30.36 -0.08
CA SER A 427 -9.49 31.42 -1.12
C SER A 427 -10.61 31.31 -2.16
N ALA A 428 -11.11 30.09 -2.44
CA ALA A 428 -12.23 29.87 -3.36
C ALA A 428 -13.57 30.23 -2.70
N VAL A 429 -13.72 29.96 -1.40
CA VAL A 429 -14.91 30.35 -0.61
C VAL A 429 -14.97 31.87 -0.47
N ASP A 430 -13.84 32.53 -0.21
CA ASP A 430 -13.76 34.00 -0.10
C ASP A 430 -14.01 34.70 -1.45
N GLN A 431 -13.59 34.10 -2.57
CA GLN A 431 -13.93 34.59 -3.92
C GLN A 431 -15.42 34.46 -4.26
N MET A 432 -16.13 33.49 -3.67
CA MET A 432 -17.59 33.38 -3.80
C MET A 432 -18.32 34.34 -2.87
N ALA A 433 -17.81 34.54 -1.64
CA ALA A 433 -18.36 35.48 -0.67
C ALA A 433 -18.17 36.95 -1.11
N SER A 434 -17.00 37.31 -1.65
CA SER A 434 -16.75 38.64 -2.22
C SER A 434 -17.61 38.99 -3.44
N ARG A 435 -18.09 37.98 -4.19
CA ARG A 435 -19.09 38.19 -5.26
C ARG A 435 -20.51 38.42 -4.74
N LEU A 436 -20.76 38.13 -3.47
CA LEU A 436 -22.02 38.41 -2.77
C LEU A 436 -21.95 39.69 -1.92
N ASP A 437 -20.75 40.06 -1.46
CA ASP A 437 -20.47 41.31 -0.70
C ASP A 437 -20.35 42.57 -1.57
N ASP A 438 -20.44 42.47 -2.90
CA ASP A 438 -20.60 43.63 -3.81
C ASP A 438 -21.93 44.39 -3.61
N LEU A 439 -22.68 44.09 -2.54
CA LEU A 439 -23.95 44.75 -2.18
C LEU A 439 -23.98 45.40 -0.79
N ASP A 440 -22.91 45.41 0.02
CA ASP A 440 -22.90 46.21 1.25
C ASP A 440 -21.52 46.78 1.65
N VAL A 441 -21.48 48.08 1.95
CA VAL A 441 -20.26 48.85 2.24
C VAL A 441 -20.02 48.88 3.75
N GLY A 442 -19.07 48.09 4.23
CA GLY A 442 -18.63 48.15 5.62
C GLY A 442 -17.38 47.31 5.89
N GLY A 443 -16.21 47.92 5.73
CA GLY A 443 -14.91 47.25 5.88
C GLY A 443 -14.63 46.74 7.30
N GLN A 444 -14.76 45.44 7.52
CA GLN A 444 -13.95 44.67 8.46
C GLN A 444 -13.14 43.65 7.65
N ARG A 445 -11.81 43.63 7.82
CA ARG A 445 -10.95 42.57 7.27
C ARG A 445 -11.43 41.24 7.81
N GLN A 446 -12.16 40.45 7.01
CA GLN A 446 -12.47 39.07 7.34
C GLN A 446 -11.15 38.31 7.52
N GLN A 447 -10.87 37.90 8.76
CA GLN A 447 -9.74 37.03 9.07
C GLN A 447 -9.98 35.67 8.41
N LEU A 448 -9.06 35.27 7.52
CA LEU A 448 -9.02 33.95 6.89
C LEU A 448 -8.94 32.86 7.97
N ALA A 449 -10.06 32.23 8.32
CA ALA A 449 -10.07 31.07 9.18
C ALA A 449 -9.64 29.83 8.36
N LEU A 450 -8.62 29.10 8.84
CA LEU A 450 -8.36 27.76 8.31
C LEU A 450 -9.51 26.85 8.71
N SER A 451 -10.19 26.26 7.73
CA SER A 451 -11.12 25.15 7.94
C SER A 451 -10.40 24.04 8.73
N ILE A 452 -11.07 23.39 9.67
CA ILE A 452 -10.50 22.22 10.36
C ILE A 452 -10.54 21.03 9.37
N LEU A 453 -9.55 20.13 9.43
CA LEU A 453 -9.61 18.90 8.63
C LEU A 453 -10.91 18.16 8.95
N PRO A 454 -11.64 17.64 7.93
CA PRO A 454 -12.80 16.80 8.17
C PRO A 454 -12.44 15.68 9.12
N SER A 455 -13.26 15.39 10.12
CA SER A 455 -13.00 14.32 11.07
C SER A 455 -14.18 13.37 11.18
N VAL A 456 -13.87 12.12 11.51
CA VAL A 456 -14.86 11.05 11.64
C VAL A 456 -14.84 10.55 13.08
N ASN A 457 -16.04 10.45 13.66
CA ASN A 457 -16.24 9.76 14.94
C ASN A 457 -16.75 8.34 14.65
N PHE A 458 -15.91 7.34 14.90
CA PHE A 458 -16.22 5.94 14.63
C PHE A 458 -17.08 5.26 15.70
N LEU A 459 -17.36 5.95 16.81
CA LEU A 459 -18.13 5.45 17.95
C LEU A 459 -19.51 6.11 18.06
N LYS A 460 -19.97 6.81 17.02
CA LYS A 460 -21.34 7.33 16.97
C LYS A 460 -22.33 6.17 17.02
N GLU A 461 -23.23 6.21 18.00
CA GLU A 461 -24.09 5.06 18.30
C GLU A 461 -25.27 4.90 17.31
N TYR A 462 -25.66 5.92 16.55
CA TYR A 462 -26.72 5.87 15.52
C TYR A 462 -27.93 4.97 15.87
N GLY A 463 -28.46 5.09 17.10
CA GLY A 463 -29.61 4.30 17.59
C GLY A 463 -29.27 2.92 18.18
N ARG A 464 -28.00 2.52 18.22
CA ARG A 464 -27.45 1.33 18.90
C ARG A 464 -26.78 1.72 20.22
N SER A 465 -27.58 2.12 21.21
CA SER A 465 -27.05 2.54 22.52
C SER A 465 -26.26 1.41 23.18
N GLY A 466 -25.03 1.69 23.64
CA GLY A 466 -24.13 0.72 24.26
C GLY A 466 -23.34 -0.14 23.27
N TRP A 467 -23.43 0.12 21.96
CA TRP A 467 -22.61 -0.57 20.95
C TRP A 467 -21.13 -0.21 21.06
N ALA A 468 -20.84 1.07 21.32
CA ALA A 468 -19.46 1.51 21.53
C ALA A 468 -18.83 0.82 22.76
N ASP A 469 -19.60 0.60 23.82
CA ASP A 469 -19.13 -0.09 25.02
C ASP A 469 -18.90 -1.58 24.75
N ALA A 470 -19.78 -2.24 23.98
CA ALA A 470 -19.59 -3.64 23.58
C ALA A 470 -18.37 -3.84 22.66
N LEU A 471 -18.06 -2.87 21.79
CA LEU A 471 -16.83 -2.88 20.99
C LEU A 471 -15.59 -2.76 21.89
N LEU A 472 -15.62 -1.83 22.84
CA LEU A 472 -14.48 -1.52 23.69
C LEU A 472 -14.26 -2.60 24.76
N SER A 473 -15.27 -3.38 25.15
CA SER A 473 -15.10 -4.46 26.13
C SER A 473 -14.18 -5.59 25.64
N GLU A 474 -13.94 -5.71 24.33
CA GLU A 474 -13.01 -6.69 23.75
C GLU A 474 -11.54 -6.34 23.99
N VAL A 475 -11.22 -5.07 24.29
CA VAL A 475 -9.85 -4.65 24.55
C VAL A 475 -9.58 -4.58 26.05
N SER A 476 -8.31 -4.75 26.44
CA SER A 476 -7.90 -4.68 27.84
C SER A 476 -8.24 -3.33 28.46
N GLU A 477 -8.52 -3.32 29.77
CA GLU A 477 -8.93 -2.12 30.52
C GLU A 477 -7.95 -0.94 30.31
N ALA A 478 -6.66 -1.23 30.22
CA ALA A 478 -5.61 -0.24 29.95
C ALA A 478 -5.77 0.49 28.60
N ASN A 479 -6.43 -0.14 27.62
CA ASN A 479 -6.64 0.38 26.28
C ASN A 479 -8.05 0.98 26.09
N GLN A 480 -9.06 0.61 26.87
CA GLN A 480 -10.46 1.01 26.65
C GLN A 480 -10.66 2.52 26.53
N CYS A 481 -10.22 3.29 27.54
CA CYS A 481 -10.40 4.75 27.56
C CYS A 481 -9.60 5.45 26.46
N LEU A 482 -8.37 4.99 26.21
CA LEU A 482 -7.46 5.58 25.22
C LEU A 482 -7.98 5.32 23.80
N LEU A 483 -8.40 4.09 23.52
CA LEU A 483 -8.96 3.69 22.25
C LEU A 483 -10.29 4.40 21.99
N ARG A 484 -11.13 4.56 23.01
CA ARG A 484 -12.37 5.36 22.91
C ARG A 484 -12.06 6.77 22.42
N TYR A 485 -11.11 7.43 23.07
CA TYR A 485 -10.72 8.78 22.72
C TYR A 485 -10.13 8.84 21.30
N TYR A 486 -9.27 7.87 20.96
CA TYR A 486 -8.70 7.74 19.62
C TYR A 486 -9.82 7.65 18.57
N LEU A 487 -10.71 6.66 18.66
CA LEU A 487 -11.77 6.42 17.67
C LEU A 487 -12.86 7.51 17.62
N SER A 488 -13.00 8.33 18.67
CA SER A 488 -14.03 9.38 18.74
C SER A 488 -13.79 10.58 17.83
N ASN A 489 -12.54 10.80 17.38
CA ASN A 489 -12.22 11.91 16.50
C ASN A 489 -10.98 11.59 15.65
N ARG A 490 -11.18 11.09 14.43
CA ARG A 490 -10.11 10.78 13.47
C ARG A 490 -10.13 11.77 12.30
N PRO A 491 -9.17 12.69 12.21
CA PRO A 491 -8.99 13.53 11.02
C PRO A 491 -8.88 12.67 9.76
N LEU A 492 -9.55 13.08 8.69
CA LEU A 492 -9.67 12.39 7.41
C LEU A 492 -10.25 10.97 7.48
N GLY A 493 -10.76 10.56 8.65
CA GLY A 493 -11.08 9.16 8.92
C GLY A 493 -9.86 8.23 8.87
N PHE A 494 -8.65 8.77 9.00
CA PHE A 494 -7.40 8.02 8.90
C PHE A 494 -6.78 7.75 10.28
N GLY A 495 -6.41 6.50 10.53
CA GLY A 495 -5.77 6.09 11.77
C GLY A 495 -4.65 5.07 11.56
N ILE A 496 -3.64 5.16 12.42
CA ILE A 496 -2.53 4.20 12.49
C ILE A 496 -2.56 3.54 13.87
N ILE A 497 -2.42 2.22 13.91
CA ILE A 497 -2.39 1.40 15.12
C ILE A 497 -1.08 0.60 15.09
N THR A 498 -0.28 0.67 16.15
CA THR A 498 0.95 -0.11 16.27
C THR A 498 0.94 -0.99 17.51
N THR A 499 1.44 -2.21 17.35
CA THR A 499 1.73 -3.13 18.46
C THR A 499 3.22 -3.12 18.76
N GLY A 500 3.58 -3.12 20.05
CA GLY A 500 4.97 -3.28 20.47
C GLY A 500 5.36 -4.74 20.61
N ALA A 501 6.67 -5.02 20.67
CA ALA A 501 7.23 -6.39 20.72
C ALA A 501 6.70 -7.28 21.88
N ASN A 502 6.16 -6.66 22.95
CA ASN A 502 5.61 -7.36 24.12
C ASN A 502 4.08 -7.24 24.25
N SER A 503 3.39 -6.65 23.27
CA SER A 503 1.94 -6.55 23.29
C SER A 503 1.36 -7.91 22.90
N ALA A 504 0.79 -8.65 23.86
CA ALA A 504 0.01 -9.85 23.55
C ALA A 504 -1.13 -9.51 22.57
N ASP A 505 -1.53 -10.49 21.75
CA ASP A 505 -2.65 -10.45 20.78
C ASP A 505 -3.87 -9.78 21.42
N THR A 506 -3.98 -8.46 21.24
CA THR A 506 -5.10 -7.68 21.75
C THR A 506 -5.93 -7.30 20.53
N PRO A 507 -7.27 -7.49 20.54
CA PRO A 507 -8.11 -7.31 19.37
C PRO A 507 -8.32 -5.83 18.96
N VAL A 508 -7.38 -4.94 19.26
CA VAL A 508 -7.49 -3.48 18.99
C VAL A 508 -7.71 -3.20 17.51
N SER A 509 -6.95 -3.86 16.62
CA SER A 509 -7.10 -3.68 15.17
C SER A 509 -8.49 -4.16 14.69
N PRO A 510 -8.92 -5.42 14.97
CA PRO A 510 -10.28 -5.85 14.69
C PRO A 510 -11.38 -4.93 15.23
N VAL A 511 -11.27 -4.45 16.48
CA VAL A 511 -12.24 -3.52 17.09
C VAL A 511 -12.29 -2.20 16.33
N ALA A 512 -11.16 -1.64 15.94
CA ALA A 512 -11.11 -0.42 15.13
C ALA A 512 -11.76 -0.61 13.74
N VAL A 513 -11.56 -1.77 13.12
CA VAL A 513 -12.22 -2.12 11.84
C VAL A 513 -13.73 -2.28 12.00
N LEU A 514 -14.19 -2.89 13.09
CA LEU A 514 -15.62 -3.02 13.36
C LEU A 514 -16.27 -1.67 13.68
N ALA A 515 -15.56 -0.76 14.35
CA ALA A 515 -15.99 0.63 14.54
C ALA A 515 -16.06 1.39 13.21
N LEU A 516 -15.06 1.19 12.33
CA LEU A 516 -15.06 1.69 10.96
C LEU A 516 -16.28 1.17 10.18
N HIS A 517 -16.49 -0.15 10.15
CA HIS A 517 -17.64 -0.80 9.50
C HIS A 517 -18.98 -0.28 10.03
N ALA A 518 -19.11 -0.12 11.36
CA ALA A 518 -20.32 0.42 11.98
C ALA A 518 -20.66 1.83 11.49
N THR A 519 -19.65 2.60 11.09
CA THR A 519 -19.77 3.99 10.63
C THR A 519 -19.96 4.09 9.11
N VAL A 520 -19.19 3.34 8.33
CA VAL A 520 -19.14 3.50 6.86
C VAL A 520 -19.89 2.41 6.10
N GLY A 521 -20.39 1.38 6.79
CA GLY A 521 -20.95 0.18 6.15
C GLY A 521 -19.83 -0.71 5.64
N THR A 522 -19.66 -0.86 4.34
CA THR A 522 -18.76 -1.88 3.79
C THR A 522 -17.27 -1.53 3.91
N VAL A 523 -16.42 -2.49 4.28
CA VAL A 523 -14.97 -2.30 4.43
C VAL A 523 -14.17 -3.30 3.57
N MET A 524 -13.21 -2.79 2.80
CA MET A 524 -12.20 -3.65 2.16
C MET A 524 -11.03 -3.82 3.14
N ALA A 525 -10.76 -5.06 3.54
CA ALA A 525 -9.63 -5.41 4.38
C ALA A 525 -8.53 -6.09 3.56
N SER A 526 -7.26 -5.86 3.92
CA SER A 526 -6.11 -6.41 3.18
C SER A 526 -4.90 -6.60 4.08
N GLY A 527 -3.98 -7.45 3.63
CA GLY A 527 -2.64 -7.63 4.19
C GLY A 527 -1.60 -7.83 3.09
N PRO A 528 -0.29 -7.81 3.41
CA PRO A 528 0.78 -7.96 2.42
C PRO A 528 0.86 -9.37 1.80
N THR A 529 0.41 -10.40 2.54
CA THR A 529 0.49 -11.81 2.14
C THR A 529 -0.86 -12.51 2.35
N PRO A 530 -1.11 -13.66 1.69
CA PRO A 530 -2.29 -14.49 1.98
C PRO A 530 -2.38 -14.87 3.47
N ALA A 531 -1.28 -15.28 4.09
CA ALA A 531 -1.25 -15.67 5.51
C ALA A 531 -1.68 -14.52 6.44
N ALA A 532 -1.23 -13.30 6.16
CA ALA A 532 -1.64 -12.11 6.91
C ALA A 532 -3.14 -11.83 6.77
N VAL A 533 -3.68 -11.98 5.55
CA VAL A 533 -5.11 -11.86 5.29
C VAL A 533 -5.88 -12.92 6.07
N ASP A 534 -5.45 -14.18 6.02
CA ASP A 534 -6.12 -15.32 6.65
C ASP A 534 -6.22 -15.13 8.17
N LYS A 535 -5.11 -14.74 8.82
CA LYS A 535 -5.13 -14.39 10.26
C LYS A 535 -6.13 -13.26 10.53
N PHE A 536 -6.06 -12.19 9.74
CA PHE A 536 -6.90 -11.02 9.95
C PHE A 536 -8.39 -11.31 9.77
N VAL A 537 -8.78 -12.13 8.80
CA VAL A 537 -10.18 -12.55 8.59
C VAL A 537 -10.69 -13.31 9.82
N SER A 538 -9.88 -14.24 10.34
CA SER A 538 -10.23 -15.05 11.52
C SER A 538 -10.42 -14.18 12.77
N ASP A 539 -9.50 -13.24 13.00
CA ASP A 539 -9.55 -12.31 14.14
C ASP A 539 -10.79 -11.40 14.04
N LEU A 540 -11.06 -10.84 12.86
CA LEU A 540 -12.25 -10.03 12.61
C LEU A 540 -13.54 -10.79 12.87
N HIS A 541 -13.64 -12.04 12.38
CA HIS A 541 -14.83 -12.85 12.55
C HIS A 541 -15.07 -13.21 14.02
N THR A 542 -14.01 -13.59 14.74
CA THR A 542 -14.06 -13.93 16.16
C THR A 542 -14.55 -12.75 16.99
N VAL A 543 -13.93 -11.57 16.80
CA VAL A 543 -14.28 -10.35 17.54
C VAL A 543 -15.67 -9.87 17.17
N SER A 544 -16.04 -9.91 15.87
CA SER A 544 -17.39 -9.53 15.40
C SER A 544 -18.49 -10.32 16.10
N ARG A 545 -18.30 -11.63 16.25
CA ARG A 545 -19.23 -12.51 16.96
C ARG A 545 -19.26 -12.20 18.46
N SER A 546 -18.10 -12.04 19.10
CA SER A 546 -18.01 -11.72 20.53
C SER A 546 -18.75 -10.42 20.86
N VAL A 547 -18.51 -9.35 20.09
CA VAL A 547 -19.17 -8.05 20.25
C VAL A 547 -20.68 -8.17 20.06
N ALA A 548 -21.14 -8.89 19.04
CA ALA A 548 -22.57 -9.10 18.82
C ALA A 548 -23.22 -9.87 19.98
N CYS A 549 -22.58 -10.92 20.48
CA CYS A 549 -23.03 -11.67 21.66
C CYS A 549 -23.14 -10.76 22.88
N ASN A 550 -22.08 -10.02 23.19
CA ASN A 550 -22.01 -9.11 24.35
C ASN A 550 -23.06 -8.00 24.25
N TYR A 551 -23.24 -7.41 23.07
CA TYR A 551 -24.28 -6.43 22.83
C TYR A 551 -25.69 -7.04 22.97
N ASN A 552 -25.90 -8.31 22.69
CA ASN A 552 -27.25 -8.89 22.77
C ASN A 552 -27.67 -9.28 24.19
N ILE A 553 -26.75 -9.27 25.18
CA ILE A 553 -27.07 -9.59 26.57
C ILE A 553 -28.19 -8.68 27.09
N GLY A 554 -29.28 -9.28 27.55
CA GLY A 554 -30.44 -8.57 28.13
C GLY A 554 -31.31 -7.81 27.11
N ARG A 555 -31.04 -7.90 25.81
CA ARG A 555 -31.84 -7.24 24.76
C ARG A 555 -32.87 -8.20 24.14
N SER A 556 -33.99 -7.64 23.67
CA SER A 556 -35.02 -8.41 22.95
C SER A 556 -34.55 -8.81 21.55
N GLN A 557 -35.20 -9.80 20.94
CA GLN A 557 -34.85 -10.29 19.60
C GLN A 557 -35.05 -9.23 18.49
N GLN A 558 -35.90 -8.21 18.72
CA GLN A 558 -36.07 -7.09 17.78
C GLN A 558 -34.98 -6.03 17.91
N ALA A 559 -34.33 -5.95 19.09
CA ALA A 559 -33.25 -5.00 19.38
C ALA A 559 -31.85 -5.64 19.28
N SER A 560 -31.76 -6.95 19.02
CA SER A 560 -30.50 -7.67 18.88
C SER A 560 -29.80 -7.32 17.57
N THR A 561 -28.47 -7.21 17.63
CA THR A 561 -27.61 -7.06 16.45
C THR A 561 -27.01 -8.41 16.05
N ARG A 562 -26.59 -8.53 14.80
CA ARG A 562 -25.87 -9.70 14.30
C ARG A 562 -24.44 -9.33 13.94
N GLY A 563 -23.56 -10.33 13.86
CA GLY A 563 -22.19 -10.16 13.41
C GLY A 563 -22.14 -9.76 11.93
N ALA A 564 -21.09 -9.04 11.56
CA ALA A 564 -20.82 -8.66 10.18
C ALA A 564 -20.54 -9.90 9.31
N LEU A 565 -21.05 -9.92 8.06
CA LEU A 565 -20.69 -10.92 7.07
C LEU A 565 -19.28 -10.64 6.53
N ILE A 566 -18.32 -11.43 6.98
CA ILE A 566 -16.91 -11.34 6.59
C ILE A 566 -16.60 -12.45 5.58
N ILE A 567 -16.07 -12.08 4.42
CA ILE A 567 -15.69 -13.02 3.37
C ILE A 567 -14.21 -12.86 3.01
N ARG A 568 -13.49 -13.98 3.01
CA ARG A 568 -12.16 -14.11 2.42
C ARG A 568 -12.29 -14.17 0.90
N GLY A 569 -11.83 -13.12 0.22
CA GLY A 569 -11.88 -13.02 -1.24
C GLY A 569 -10.70 -13.73 -1.91
N PHE A 570 -11.00 -14.67 -2.80
CA PHE A 570 -10.02 -15.39 -3.62
C PHE A 570 -10.44 -15.48 -5.10
N GLN A 571 -9.62 -16.13 -5.93
CA GLN A 571 -9.92 -16.42 -7.32
C GLN A 571 -11.17 -17.29 -7.43
N LEU A 572 -12.14 -16.84 -8.23
CA LEU A 572 -13.47 -17.47 -8.24
C LEU A 572 -13.47 -18.86 -8.88
N GLN A 573 -12.57 -19.10 -9.83
CA GLN A 573 -12.41 -20.42 -10.43
C GLN A 573 -11.90 -21.43 -9.40
N VAL A 574 -10.89 -21.05 -8.61
CA VAL A 574 -10.35 -21.89 -7.54
C VAL A 574 -11.40 -22.19 -6.47
N GLU A 575 -12.23 -21.20 -6.10
CA GLU A 575 -13.38 -21.42 -5.21
C GLU A 575 -14.36 -22.46 -5.79
N CYS A 576 -14.71 -22.34 -7.07
CA CYS A 576 -15.63 -23.27 -7.74
C CYS A 576 -15.05 -24.70 -7.80
N ASP A 577 -13.77 -24.84 -8.10
CA ASP A 577 -13.09 -26.14 -8.17
C ASP A 577 -12.95 -26.76 -6.78
N ALA A 578 -12.59 -25.98 -5.76
CA ALA A 578 -12.56 -26.42 -4.37
C ALA A 578 -13.94 -26.86 -3.88
N PHE A 579 -15.00 -26.12 -4.22
CA PHE A 579 -16.37 -26.49 -3.89
C PHE A 579 -16.74 -27.85 -4.49
N LYS A 580 -16.45 -28.10 -5.77
CA LYS A 580 -16.71 -29.39 -6.42
C LYS A 580 -15.90 -30.53 -5.79
N HIS A 581 -14.64 -30.29 -5.43
CA HIS A 581 -13.84 -31.30 -4.73
C HIS A 581 -14.40 -31.61 -3.34
N LEU A 582 -14.93 -30.61 -2.61
CA LEU A 582 -15.61 -30.83 -1.32
C LEU A 582 -16.95 -31.55 -1.48
N LEU A 583 -17.65 -31.39 -2.62
CA LEU A 583 -18.81 -32.23 -2.93
C LEU A 583 -18.41 -33.69 -3.14
N GLN A 584 -17.22 -34.00 -3.62
CA GLN A 584 -16.77 -35.39 -3.75
C GLN A 584 -16.18 -35.92 -2.44
N PHE A 585 -15.36 -35.10 -1.79
CA PHE A 585 -14.58 -35.44 -0.60
C PHE A 585 -14.75 -34.35 0.48
N PRO A 586 -15.81 -34.43 1.30
CA PRO A 586 -16.16 -33.36 2.26
C PRO A 586 -15.11 -33.10 3.35
N HIS A 587 -14.20 -34.05 3.58
CA HIS A 587 -13.18 -33.98 4.63
C HIS A 587 -11.88 -33.27 4.22
N LEU A 588 -11.72 -32.84 2.95
CA LEU A 588 -10.46 -32.27 2.46
C LEU A 588 -10.13 -30.90 3.08
N GLY A 589 -11.12 -30.13 3.52
CA GLY A 589 -10.90 -28.79 4.04
C GLY A 589 -10.13 -27.91 3.04
N ASP A 590 -9.00 -27.35 3.47
CA ASP A 590 -8.14 -26.49 2.65
C ASP A 590 -7.48 -27.23 1.46
N GLU A 591 -7.32 -28.56 1.54
CA GLU A 591 -6.72 -29.35 0.46
C GLU A 591 -7.63 -29.45 -0.78
N ALA A 592 -8.89 -29.00 -0.68
CA ALA A 592 -9.85 -29.06 -1.76
C ALA A 592 -9.50 -28.18 -2.97
N ALA A 593 -8.78 -27.07 -2.77
CA ALA A 593 -8.31 -26.25 -3.90
C ALA A 593 -7.28 -26.98 -4.78
N GLY A 594 -6.69 -28.06 -4.27
CA GLY A 594 -5.66 -28.82 -4.95
C GLY A 594 -4.38 -28.02 -5.15
N ASN A 595 -3.62 -28.44 -6.16
CA ASN A 595 -2.36 -27.82 -6.53
C ASN A 595 -2.49 -27.06 -7.84
N ASP A 596 -1.59 -26.11 -8.09
CA ASP A 596 -1.40 -25.53 -9.40
C ASP A 596 -0.91 -26.58 -10.44
N GLU A 597 -0.78 -26.16 -11.69
CA GLU A 597 -0.31 -27.01 -12.80
C GLU A 597 1.05 -27.70 -12.51
N TRP A 598 1.85 -27.13 -11.61
CA TRP A 598 3.17 -27.58 -11.19
C TRP A 598 3.17 -28.44 -9.92
N GLY A 599 2.01 -28.72 -9.32
CA GLY A 599 1.92 -29.46 -8.07
C GLY A 599 2.26 -28.63 -6.83
N ILE A 600 2.30 -27.30 -6.93
CA ILE A 600 2.45 -26.40 -5.78
C ILE A 600 1.07 -26.18 -5.16
N LYS A 601 0.99 -26.34 -3.84
CA LYS A 601 -0.23 -26.04 -3.08
C LYS A 601 -0.61 -24.57 -3.26
N LEU A 602 -1.88 -24.33 -3.58
CA LEU A 602 -2.43 -22.97 -3.64
C LEU A 602 -2.57 -22.39 -2.23
N ASP A 603 -2.34 -21.09 -2.07
CA ASP A 603 -2.56 -20.36 -0.81
C ASP A 603 -4.06 -20.13 -0.51
N TRP A 604 -4.93 -21.07 -0.91
CA TRP A 604 -6.36 -21.00 -0.63
C TRP A 604 -6.66 -21.63 0.72
N GLN A 605 -7.65 -21.07 1.43
CA GLN A 605 -8.18 -21.62 2.67
C GLN A 605 -9.70 -21.64 2.60
N LEU A 606 -10.29 -22.71 3.12
CA LEU A 606 -11.74 -22.89 3.18
C LEU A 606 -12.35 -21.90 4.17
N HIS A 607 -11.76 -21.70 5.34
CA HIS A 607 -12.36 -20.88 6.40
C HIS A 607 -12.79 -19.49 5.90
N LEU A 608 -14.08 -19.15 6.04
CA LEU A 608 -14.70 -17.87 5.65
C LEU A 608 -14.57 -17.50 4.17
N SER A 609 -14.19 -18.44 3.30
CA SER A 609 -14.24 -18.29 1.84
C SER A 609 -15.68 -18.24 1.32
N ALA A 610 -15.85 -17.88 0.04
CA ALA A 610 -17.15 -17.96 -0.62
C ALA A 610 -17.68 -19.41 -0.64
N THR A 611 -16.78 -20.38 -0.84
CA THR A 611 -17.07 -21.82 -0.76
C THR A 611 -17.60 -22.22 0.62
N PHE A 612 -16.97 -21.77 1.70
CA PHE A 612 -17.41 -22.05 3.05
C PHE A 612 -18.83 -21.54 3.31
N TRP A 613 -19.10 -20.27 3.01
CA TRP A 613 -20.42 -19.70 3.24
C TRP A 613 -21.50 -20.35 2.38
N LEU A 614 -21.18 -20.73 1.15
CA LEU A 614 -22.10 -21.45 0.28
C LEU A 614 -22.43 -22.85 0.84
N LEU A 615 -21.43 -23.61 1.30
CA LEU A 615 -21.63 -24.91 1.94
C LEU A 615 -22.47 -24.81 3.22
N VAL A 616 -22.22 -23.80 4.06
CA VAL A 616 -23.02 -23.54 5.27
C VAL A 616 -24.48 -23.23 4.90
N CYS A 617 -24.72 -22.37 3.91
CA CYS A 617 -26.08 -22.02 3.49
C CYS A 617 -26.83 -23.20 2.85
N LEU A 618 -26.12 -24.08 2.15
CA LEU A 618 -26.68 -25.32 1.58
C LEU A 618 -26.95 -26.41 2.62
N GLY A 619 -26.48 -26.24 3.86
CA GLY A 619 -26.74 -27.16 4.97
C GLY A 619 -25.72 -28.28 5.13
N SER A 620 -24.44 -28.00 4.88
CA SER A 620 -23.37 -28.99 5.05
C SER A 620 -23.26 -29.50 6.49
N GLU A 621 -23.18 -30.81 6.68
CA GLU A 621 -22.96 -31.43 7.99
C GLU A 621 -21.48 -31.40 8.45
N CYS A 622 -20.56 -31.21 7.51
CA CYS A 622 -19.11 -31.16 7.79
C CYS A 622 -18.66 -29.79 8.34
N LEU A 623 -19.52 -28.78 8.30
CA LEU A 623 -19.24 -27.44 8.78
C LEU A 623 -20.22 -27.05 9.90
N PRO A 624 -19.84 -26.13 10.79
CA PRO A 624 -20.78 -25.60 11.79
C PRO A 624 -22.03 -25.01 11.11
N PRO A 625 -23.23 -25.33 11.61
CA PRO A 625 -24.46 -24.76 11.05
C PRO A 625 -24.53 -23.26 11.30
N LEU A 626 -25.31 -22.57 10.47
CA LEU A 626 -25.55 -21.14 10.59
C LEU A 626 -26.15 -20.81 11.97
N GLN A 627 -25.48 -19.95 12.71
CA GLN A 627 -25.84 -19.56 14.07
C GLN A 627 -26.82 -18.39 14.05
N LYS A 628 -27.50 -18.15 15.17
CA LYS A 628 -28.47 -17.05 15.30
C LYS A 628 -27.80 -15.68 15.17
N GLU A 629 -26.55 -15.58 15.60
CA GLU A 629 -25.76 -14.36 15.60
C GLU A 629 -25.14 -14.05 14.23
N ASP A 630 -25.18 -15.00 13.29
CA ASP A 630 -24.67 -14.79 11.93
C ASP A 630 -25.59 -13.88 11.11
N SER A 631 -25.01 -13.11 10.18
CA SER A 631 -25.69 -12.07 9.41
C SER A 631 -27.05 -12.51 8.84
N ASN A 632 -28.07 -11.65 8.97
CA ASN A 632 -29.42 -11.91 8.44
C ASN A 632 -29.40 -12.29 6.96
N ILE A 633 -28.50 -11.69 6.19
CA ILE A 633 -28.37 -11.93 4.74
C ILE A 633 -28.05 -13.40 4.45
N LEU A 634 -27.28 -14.08 5.31
CA LEU A 634 -27.00 -15.50 5.15
C LEU A 634 -28.25 -16.36 5.40
N HIS A 635 -29.10 -15.97 6.36
CA HIS A 635 -30.38 -16.65 6.63
C HIS A 635 -31.38 -16.44 5.49
N GLU A 636 -31.42 -15.23 4.93
CA GLU A 636 -32.21 -14.90 3.73
C GLU A 636 -31.71 -15.69 2.52
N PHE A 637 -30.39 -15.77 2.33
CA PHE A 637 -29.76 -16.54 1.24
C PHE A 637 -30.05 -18.03 1.37
N GLN A 638 -29.95 -18.61 2.58
CA GLN A 638 -30.35 -19.99 2.85
C GLN A 638 -31.83 -20.22 2.54
N THR A 639 -32.71 -19.30 2.94
CA THR A 639 -34.15 -19.39 2.63
C THR A 639 -34.41 -19.35 1.12
N LEU A 640 -33.69 -18.49 0.40
CA LEU A 640 -33.76 -18.40 -1.06
C LEU A 640 -33.30 -19.70 -1.74
N LEU A 641 -32.22 -20.32 -1.26
CA LEU A 641 -31.77 -21.62 -1.76
C LEU A 641 -32.79 -22.73 -1.46
N ILE A 642 -33.45 -22.69 -0.31
CA ILE A 642 -34.47 -23.68 0.07
C ILE A 642 -35.71 -23.58 -0.83
N GLY A 643 -36.17 -22.35 -1.11
CA GLY A 643 -37.35 -22.07 -1.91
C GLY A 643 -37.14 -22.18 -3.43
N SER A 644 -35.90 -22.39 -3.88
CA SER A 644 -35.60 -22.60 -5.30
C SER A 644 -35.60 -24.09 -5.67
N ASP A 645 -36.20 -24.42 -6.80
CA ASP A 645 -36.21 -25.80 -7.35
C ASP A 645 -34.82 -26.25 -7.83
N ASN A 646 -33.95 -25.30 -8.18
CA ASN A 646 -32.73 -25.53 -8.97
C ASN A 646 -31.45 -25.92 -8.18
N PRO A 647 -31.48 -26.07 -6.85
CA PRO A 647 -30.42 -26.84 -6.17
C PRO A 647 -30.97 -27.86 -5.15
N VAL A 648 -32.12 -28.52 -5.40
CA VAL A 648 -32.62 -29.57 -4.48
C VAL A 648 -31.58 -30.70 -4.34
N ARG A 649 -31.11 -31.27 -5.45
CA ARG A 649 -30.10 -32.34 -5.45
C ARG A 649 -28.75 -31.89 -4.90
N LEU A 650 -28.33 -30.66 -5.21
CA LEU A 650 -27.10 -30.10 -4.66
C LEU A 650 -27.19 -29.96 -3.13
N ARG A 651 -28.33 -29.49 -2.60
CA ARG A 651 -28.56 -29.44 -1.15
C ARG A 651 -28.56 -30.82 -0.52
N GLU A 652 -29.22 -31.79 -1.15
CA GLU A 652 -29.21 -33.18 -0.68
C GLU A 652 -27.79 -33.75 -0.65
N ARG A 653 -26.96 -33.46 -1.67
CA ARG A 653 -25.56 -33.91 -1.68
C ARG A 653 -24.75 -33.23 -0.58
N VAL A 654 -24.87 -31.91 -0.43
CA VAL A 654 -24.11 -31.14 0.58
C VAL A 654 -24.50 -31.53 2.01
N ALA A 655 -25.77 -31.82 2.26
CA ALA A 655 -26.30 -32.32 3.53
C ALA A 655 -26.10 -33.84 3.71
N ASP A 656 -25.29 -34.48 2.87
CA ASP A 656 -24.96 -35.91 2.90
C ASP A 656 -26.16 -36.88 2.86
N LYS A 657 -27.29 -36.43 2.28
CA LYS A 657 -28.51 -37.23 2.09
C LYS A 657 -28.43 -38.18 0.89
N ILE A 658 -27.65 -37.81 -0.12
CA ILE A 658 -27.36 -38.61 -1.31
C ILE A 658 -25.84 -38.74 -1.49
N SER A 659 -25.39 -39.87 -2.05
CA SER A 659 -23.96 -40.08 -2.31
C SER A 659 -23.45 -39.24 -3.48
N TRP A 660 -22.12 -39.15 -3.63
CA TRP A 660 -21.51 -38.52 -4.79
C TRP A 660 -21.92 -39.21 -6.10
N GLU A 661 -21.93 -40.55 -6.14
CA GLU A 661 -22.32 -41.34 -7.29
C GLU A 661 -23.78 -41.07 -7.67
N GLU A 662 -24.66 -41.01 -6.67
CA GLU A 662 -26.05 -40.65 -6.90
C GLU A 662 -26.15 -39.23 -7.44
N TYR A 663 -25.43 -38.26 -6.87
CA TYR A 663 -25.43 -36.86 -7.31
C TYR A 663 -25.05 -36.70 -8.80
N VAL A 664 -23.96 -37.33 -9.24
CA VAL A 664 -23.45 -37.20 -10.62
C VAL A 664 -24.30 -37.91 -11.68
N THR A 665 -25.17 -38.86 -11.28
CA THR A 665 -26.08 -39.55 -12.22
C THR A 665 -27.30 -38.72 -12.63
N GLY A 666 -27.59 -37.63 -11.92
CA GLY A 666 -28.70 -36.73 -12.22
C GLY A 666 -28.24 -35.39 -12.81
N GLU A 667 -29.16 -34.43 -12.88
CA GLU A 667 -28.85 -33.07 -13.29
C GLU A 667 -27.96 -32.39 -12.22
N THR A 668 -26.74 -32.01 -12.62
CA THR A 668 -25.77 -31.35 -11.75
C THR A 668 -25.76 -29.84 -12.01
N VAL A 669 -25.43 -29.09 -10.97
CA VAL A 669 -25.29 -27.63 -11.09
C VAL A 669 -23.97 -27.31 -11.79
N GLY A 670 -24.05 -26.58 -12.91
CA GLY A 670 -22.86 -26.18 -13.66
C GLY A 670 -22.04 -25.09 -12.97
N ASP A 671 -20.75 -25.01 -13.32
CA ASP A 671 -19.78 -24.05 -12.76
C ASP A 671 -20.28 -22.60 -12.77
N ALA A 672 -20.92 -22.18 -13.87
CA ALA A 672 -21.43 -20.82 -14.01
C ALA A 672 -22.45 -20.45 -12.91
N GLU A 673 -23.29 -21.39 -12.50
CA GLU A 673 -24.28 -21.16 -11.45
C GLU A 673 -23.65 -21.17 -10.06
N ILE A 674 -22.71 -22.09 -9.78
CA ILE A 674 -21.94 -22.10 -8.52
C ILE A 674 -21.20 -20.77 -8.35
N MET A 675 -20.47 -20.34 -9.38
CA MET A 675 -19.76 -19.06 -9.41
C MET A 675 -20.71 -17.87 -9.27
N ARG A 676 -21.94 -17.95 -9.81
CA ARG A 676 -22.97 -16.91 -9.65
C ARG A 676 -23.40 -16.80 -8.17
N LEU A 677 -23.67 -17.91 -7.50
CA LEU A 677 -24.05 -17.94 -6.08
C LEU A 677 -22.93 -17.39 -5.20
N MET A 678 -21.68 -17.77 -5.46
CA MET A 678 -20.51 -17.23 -4.76
C MET A 678 -20.35 -15.72 -4.98
N LYS A 679 -20.54 -15.21 -6.20
CA LYS A 679 -20.55 -13.76 -6.48
C LYS A 679 -21.63 -13.04 -5.70
N MET A 680 -22.84 -13.62 -5.60
CA MET A 680 -23.92 -13.02 -4.81
C MET A 680 -23.53 -12.85 -3.34
N LEU A 681 -22.91 -13.87 -2.73
CA LEU A 681 -22.40 -13.78 -1.35
C LEU A 681 -21.35 -12.68 -1.19
N ILE A 682 -20.39 -12.59 -2.12
CA ILE A 682 -19.35 -11.55 -2.11
C ILE A 682 -19.97 -10.15 -2.28
N GLU A 683 -20.96 -10.00 -3.15
CA GLU A 683 -21.63 -8.71 -3.42
C GLU A 683 -22.36 -8.12 -2.22
N VAL A 684 -22.84 -8.97 -1.31
CA VAL A 684 -23.60 -8.59 -0.10
C VAL A 684 -22.74 -8.61 1.17
N ALA A 685 -21.46 -8.96 1.08
CA ALA A 685 -20.56 -8.97 2.22
C ALA A 685 -20.39 -7.58 2.85
N ASP A 686 -20.33 -7.55 4.18
CA ASP A 686 -20.04 -6.36 4.97
C ASP A 686 -18.55 -6.03 4.91
N ILE A 687 -17.71 -7.05 4.99
CA ILE A 687 -16.25 -6.92 4.93
C ILE A 687 -15.70 -7.97 3.97
N VAL A 688 -14.90 -7.52 2.99
CA VAL A 688 -14.17 -8.42 2.08
C VAL A 688 -12.68 -8.29 2.38
N CYS A 689 -12.06 -9.41 2.73
CA CYS A 689 -10.64 -9.49 3.04
C CYS A 689 -9.89 -10.17 1.89
N THR A 690 -8.91 -9.51 1.28
CA THR A 690 -8.13 -10.11 0.18
C THR A 690 -6.78 -9.42 0.01
N THR A 691 -5.89 -9.96 -0.83
CA THR A 691 -4.58 -9.33 -1.10
C THR A 691 -4.69 -8.19 -2.11
N PRO A 692 -3.74 -7.23 -2.13
CA PRO A 692 -3.70 -6.15 -3.12
C PRO A 692 -3.70 -6.64 -4.56
N SER A 693 -3.09 -7.81 -4.81
CA SER A 693 -3.06 -8.42 -6.13
C SER A 693 -4.43 -8.88 -6.59
N LEU A 694 -5.09 -9.73 -5.78
CA LEU A 694 -6.40 -10.27 -6.12
C LEU A 694 -7.47 -9.18 -6.21
N ALA A 695 -7.40 -8.15 -5.36
CA ALA A 695 -8.27 -6.98 -5.42
C ALA A 695 -8.19 -6.17 -6.74
N HIS A 696 -7.20 -6.44 -7.59
CA HIS A 696 -7.02 -5.81 -8.88
C HIS A 696 -7.17 -6.78 -10.05
N THR A 697 -6.71 -8.03 -9.91
CA THR A 697 -6.77 -9.03 -10.98
C THR A 697 -8.14 -9.70 -11.09
N GLU A 698 -8.82 -9.91 -9.97
CA GLU A 698 -10.12 -10.59 -9.95
C GLU A 698 -11.26 -9.59 -10.18
N ASP A 699 -12.04 -9.79 -11.24
CA ASP A 699 -13.10 -8.88 -11.65
C ASP A 699 -14.16 -8.65 -10.57
N HIS A 700 -14.57 -9.68 -9.83
CA HIS A 700 -15.56 -9.55 -8.76
C HIS A 700 -15.01 -8.74 -7.58
N LEU A 701 -13.75 -8.96 -7.19
CA LEU A 701 -13.11 -8.21 -6.10
C LEU A 701 -12.82 -6.77 -6.52
N LYS A 702 -12.37 -6.55 -7.77
CA LYS A 702 -12.15 -5.21 -8.34
C LYS A 702 -13.45 -4.42 -8.39
N LYS A 703 -14.54 -5.03 -8.88
CA LYS A 703 -15.88 -4.41 -8.91
C LYS A 703 -16.37 -4.09 -7.50
N TRP A 704 -16.17 -4.99 -6.54
CA TRP A 704 -16.54 -4.75 -5.15
C TRP A 704 -15.75 -3.58 -4.54
N LYS A 705 -14.42 -3.55 -4.71
CA LYS A 705 -13.56 -2.45 -4.26
C LYS A 705 -14.00 -1.09 -4.80
N VAL A 706 -14.30 -1.02 -6.10
CA VAL A 706 -14.63 0.24 -6.78
C VAL A 706 -16.06 0.70 -6.48
N LYS A 707 -17.03 -0.22 -6.41
CA LYS A 707 -18.46 0.12 -6.30
C LYS A 707 -18.99 0.06 -4.86
N ARG A 708 -18.54 -0.93 -4.09
CA ARG A 708 -19.12 -1.27 -2.78
C ARG A 708 -18.34 -0.70 -1.62
N ALA A 709 -17.02 -0.92 -1.54
CA ALA A 709 -16.21 -0.52 -0.40
C ALA A 709 -16.54 0.91 0.06
N ARG A 710 -16.37 1.24 1.34
CA ARG A 710 -16.57 2.59 1.91
C ARG A 710 -15.51 2.95 2.96
N GLY A 711 -14.88 1.95 3.57
CA GLY A 711 -13.63 2.09 4.33
C GLY A 711 -12.58 1.07 3.88
N ILE A 712 -11.34 1.31 4.32
CA ILE A 712 -10.18 0.46 4.08
C ILE A 712 -9.57 0.04 5.42
N ALA A 713 -9.13 -1.21 5.55
CA ALA A 713 -8.35 -1.66 6.69
C ALA A 713 -7.16 -2.48 6.21
N ILE A 714 -5.96 -2.17 6.71
CA ILE A 714 -4.74 -2.87 6.36
C ILE A 714 -4.11 -3.44 7.63
N GLU A 715 -3.95 -4.76 7.66
CA GLU A 715 -3.20 -5.45 8.71
C GLU A 715 -1.78 -5.76 8.22
N GLU A 716 -0.82 -5.84 9.15
CA GLU A 716 0.61 -5.98 8.86
C GLU A 716 1.13 -4.96 7.83
N ALA A 717 0.66 -3.72 7.91
CA ALA A 717 1.05 -2.62 7.01
C ALA A 717 2.56 -2.33 7.02
N GLY A 718 3.29 -2.80 8.04
CA GLY A 718 4.75 -2.78 8.12
C GLY A 718 5.45 -3.69 7.09
N GLY A 719 4.76 -4.72 6.58
CA GLY A 719 5.24 -5.58 5.50
C GLY A 719 4.70 -5.18 4.12
N MET A 720 3.91 -4.10 4.02
CA MET A 720 3.26 -3.68 2.79
C MET A 720 4.00 -2.53 2.11
N SER A 721 4.22 -2.66 0.79
CA SER A 721 4.77 -1.57 -0.02
C SER A 721 3.78 -0.42 -0.17
N ARG A 722 4.28 0.81 -0.40
CA ARG A 722 3.41 1.97 -0.67
C ARG A 722 2.57 1.79 -1.96
N GLY A 723 3.13 1.15 -2.99
CA GLY A 723 2.40 0.85 -4.22
C GLY A 723 1.23 -0.12 -3.99
N ASP A 724 1.40 -1.12 -3.12
CA ASP A 724 0.32 -2.03 -2.75
C ASP A 724 -0.78 -1.33 -1.96
N LEU A 725 -0.40 -0.52 -0.96
CA LEU A 725 -1.35 0.29 -0.21
C LEU A 725 -2.20 1.15 -1.15
N TYR A 726 -1.58 1.86 -2.09
CA TYR A 726 -2.29 2.76 -3.00
C TYR A 726 -3.22 2.00 -3.95
N SER A 727 -2.83 0.78 -4.35
CA SER A 727 -3.66 -0.08 -5.20
C SER A 727 -4.95 -0.57 -4.51
N ILE A 728 -4.95 -0.63 -3.17
CA ILE A 728 -6.13 -0.94 -2.35
C ILE A 728 -6.90 0.33 -1.97
N TRP A 729 -6.21 1.37 -1.48
CA TRP A 729 -6.85 2.58 -0.96
C TRP A 729 -7.45 3.46 -2.07
N GLY A 730 -6.85 3.44 -3.26
CA GLY A 730 -7.24 4.29 -4.39
C GLY A 730 -6.81 5.74 -4.20
N ASN A 731 -7.48 6.68 -4.86
CA ASN A 731 -7.10 8.10 -4.86
C ASN A 731 -8.14 9.03 -4.21
N THR A 732 -9.25 8.51 -3.67
CA THR A 732 -10.37 9.33 -3.17
C THR A 732 -10.43 9.51 -1.64
N LEU A 733 -9.36 9.16 -0.90
CA LEU A 733 -9.24 9.30 0.56
C LEU A 733 -10.42 8.72 1.35
N LEU A 734 -10.56 7.40 1.27
CA LEU A 734 -11.52 6.69 2.10
C LEU A 734 -11.04 6.63 3.55
N PRO A 735 -11.95 6.63 4.54
CA PRO A 735 -11.60 6.29 5.91
C PRO A 735 -10.78 4.98 5.94
N CYS A 736 -9.65 5.02 6.62
CA CYS A 736 -8.62 3.98 6.52
C CYS A 736 -7.90 3.75 7.85
N PHE A 737 -7.77 2.48 8.24
CA PHE A 737 -6.90 2.08 9.35
C PHE A 737 -5.71 1.27 8.84
N LEU A 738 -4.51 1.62 9.32
CA LEU A 738 -3.30 0.83 9.13
C LEU A 738 -2.86 0.26 10.47
N ALA A 739 -2.70 -1.05 10.53
CA ALA A 739 -2.21 -1.78 11.70
C ALA A 739 -0.90 -2.50 11.36
N GLY A 740 -0.02 -2.63 12.35
CA GLY A 740 1.21 -3.42 12.22
C GLY A 740 2.19 -3.20 13.37
N ASN A 741 3.38 -3.78 13.26
CA ASN A 741 4.42 -3.66 14.28
C ASN A 741 5.12 -2.28 14.20
N GLU A 742 5.52 -1.74 15.35
CA GLU A 742 6.37 -0.55 15.46
C GLU A 742 7.84 -0.83 15.10
N GLU A 743 8.26 -2.09 15.12
CA GLU A 743 9.57 -2.52 14.62
C GLU A 743 9.56 -2.56 13.09
N PHE A 744 9.89 -1.43 12.47
CA PHE A 744 9.96 -1.33 11.01
C PHE A 744 11.12 -2.16 10.44
N VAL A 745 10.76 -3.30 9.86
CA VAL A 745 11.65 -4.15 9.06
C VAL A 745 11.66 -3.62 7.62
N PRO A 746 12.83 -3.30 7.06
CA PRO A 746 12.90 -2.83 5.67
C PRO A 746 12.44 -3.91 4.70
N LEU A 747 11.65 -3.52 3.69
CA LEU A 747 11.20 -4.43 2.64
C LEU A 747 12.36 -4.96 1.81
N GLU A 748 12.17 -6.14 1.22
CA GLU A 748 13.12 -6.74 0.30
C GLU A 748 13.07 -6.03 -1.06
N VAL A 749 14.24 -5.69 -1.59
CA VAL A 749 14.41 -5.00 -2.89
C VAL A 749 15.55 -5.70 -3.61
N LYS A 750 15.27 -6.36 -4.73
CA LYS A 750 16.22 -7.27 -5.42
C LYS A 750 17.49 -6.54 -5.82
N SER A 751 17.32 -5.36 -6.40
CA SER A 751 18.39 -4.52 -6.94
C SER A 751 19.11 -3.66 -5.88
N TYR A 752 18.82 -3.85 -4.60
CA TYR A 752 19.26 -2.92 -3.55
C TYR A 752 20.77 -2.82 -3.41
N HIS A 753 21.54 -3.90 -3.62
CA HIS A 753 23.00 -3.83 -3.56
C HIS A 753 23.66 -3.75 -4.94
N ASP A 754 22.86 -3.75 -6.01
CA ASP A 754 23.37 -3.94 -7.35
C ASP A 754 23.90 -2.64 -7.97
N MET A 755 25.09 -2.76 -8.56
CA MET A 755 25.76 -1.69 -9.28
C MET A 755 26.17 -2.14 -10.68
N ASP A 756 26.23 -1.21 -11.63
CA ASP A 756 26.85 -1.46 -12.93
C ASP A 756 28.39 -1.42 -12.84
N SER A 757 29.05 -1.76 -13.94
CA SER A 757 30.53 -1.77 -14.05
C SER A 757 31.17 -0.40 -13.76
N TYR A 758 30.40 0.69 -13.81
CA TYR A 758 30.83 2.05 -13.53
C TYR A 758 30.46 2.51 -12.12
N ARG A 759 30.04 1.59 -11.23
CA ARG A 759 29.58 1.86 -9.86
C ARG A 759 28.35 2.76 -9.77
N ASN A 760 27.52 2.80 -10.82
CA ASN A 760 26.19 3.40 -10.71
C ASN A 760 25.24 2.39 -10.09
N PHE A 761 24.37 2.84 -9.18
CA PHE A 761 23.34 1.95 -8.62
C PHE A 761 22.29 1.62 -9.66
N ARG A 762 21.88 0.35 -9.74
CA ARG A 762 20.79 -0.09 -10.64
C ARG A 762 19.45 0.49 -10.22
N ASN A 763 19.18 0.52 -8.91
CA ASN A 763 18.03 1.20 -8.33
C ASN A 763 18.48 2.39 -7.48
N ARG A 764 18.33 3.57 -8.06
CA ARG A 764 18.71 4.84 -7.44
C ARG A 764 17.74 5.26 -6.32
N PHE A 765 16.59 4.62 -6.24
CA PHE A 765 15.54 4.83 -5.24
C PHE A 765 15.41 3.64 -4.28
N GLY A 766 16.41 2.76 -4.20
CA GLY A 766 16.37 1.56 -3.36
C GLY A 766 16.08 1.86 -1.89
N ASP A 767 16.59 2.95 -1.34
CA ASP A 767 16.29 3.37 0.05
C ASP A 767 14.83 3.78 0.24
N ASP A 768 14.14 4.22 -0.82
CA ASP A 768 12.72 4.54 -0.80
C ASP A 768 11.86 3.29 -0.99
N ALA A 769 12.24 2.38 -1.90
CA ALA A 769 11.56 1.10 -2.12
C ALA A 769 11.47 0.24 -0.84
N ARG A 770 12.48 0.32 0.03
CA ARG A 770 12.55 -0.47 1.27
C ARG A 770 11.62 0.00 2.38
N LYS A 771 10.97 1.16 2.24
CA LYS A 771 10.04 1.67 3.25
C LYS A 771 8.67 1.06 3.07
N SER A 772 8.14 0.55 4.16
CA SER A 772 6.74 0.16 4.22
C SER A 772 5.82 1.38 4.23
N ALA A 773 4.56 1.13 3.91
CA ALA A 773 3.54 2.15 3.98
C ALA A 773 3.35 2.67 5.42
N LEU A 774 3.40 1.78 6.41
CA LEU A 774 3.27 2.11 7.82
C LEU A 774 4.41 2.99 8.33
N GLU A 775 5.66 2.63 7.99
CA GLU A 775 6.84 3.41 8.39
C GLU A 775 6.78 4.83 7.81
N PHE A 776 6.47 4.95 6.52
CA PHE A 776 6.37 6.25 5.85
C PHE A 776 5.28 7.14 6.46
N LEU A 777 4.07 6.61 6.68
CA LEU A 777 2.95 7.41 7.19
C LEU A 777 3.15 7.77 8.67
N THR A 778 3.75 6.89 9.46
CA THR A 778 4.18 7.19 10.84
C THR A 778 5.18 8.34 10.87
N ALA A 779 6.16 8.33 9.96
CA ALA A 779 7.18 9.35 9.84
C ALA A 779 6.67 10.74 9.45
N THR A 780 5.46 10.86 8.88
CA THR A 780 4.86 12.16 8.55
C THR A 780 4.49 12.99 9.78
N GLY A 781 4.53 12.39 10.98
CA GLY A 781 4.05 13.00 12.21
C GLY A 781 2.55 12.78 12.45
N TRP A 782 1.90 11.90 11.68
CA TRP A 782 0.53 11.51 11.94
C TRP A 782 0.41 10.83 13.32
N PRO A 783 -0.65 11.10 14.10
CA PRO A 783 -0.82 10.47 15.41
C PRO A 783 -1.01 8.95 15.31
N VAL A 784 -0.21 8.18 16.05
CA VAL A 784 -0.22 6.71 16.06
C VAL A 784 -0.77 6.17 17.37
N TYR A 785 -1.78 5.31 17.35
CA TYR A 785 -2.23 4.58 18.54
C TYR A 785 -1.28 3.43 18.83
N ARG A 786 -0.57 3.49 19.96
CA ARG A 786 0.29 2.40 20.42
C ARG A 786 -0.47 1.53 21.42
N VAL A 787 -0.65 0.24 21.10
CA VAL A 787 -1.30 -0.72 21.99
C VAL A 787 -0.48 -0.89 23.26
N ARG A 788 -1.14 -0.80 24.41
CA ARG A 788 -0.53 -1.04 25.73
C ARG A 788 -0.64 -2.51 26.09
N ALA A 789 0.46 -3.08 26.58
CA ALA A 789 0.51 -4.45 27.12
C ALA A 789 -0.31 -4.57 28.41
#